data_AF-A0A9W8UKQ8-F1
#
_entry.id   AF-A0A9W8UKQ8-F1
#
_cell.length_a   1.000
_cell.length_b   1.000
_cell.length_c   1.000
_cell.angle_alpha   90.00
_cell.angle_beta   90.00
_cell.angle_gamma   90.00
#
_symmetry.space_group_name_H-M   'P 1'
#
loop_
_entity.id
_entity.type
_entity.pdbx_description
1 polymer ?
#
loop_
_entity_poly.entity_id
_entity_poly.type
_entity_poly.pdbx_seq_one_letter_code
_entity_poly.pdbx_strand_id
1 'polypeptide(L)'
;MRILFFCTAFNSLSQRAYLALSEQHYVTIEYALSQELMVEAAELVKPDLIICPFLTTLVPAQVYSKYLTLIVHPGPPGDAGPSALDWLLMGDDGTEPDSKKLLQRTSLSEHGRPYWGVTVLQATADFDMGPVWAFEQFAVDIDQPNITKSSLYRGPVTRAAVTAVLKAVDRITITASSAKGINEHSNKGAVHPNLVANAVFAQLSVTTGQLFQGGKTLHRPLLRAADRDFDPRTHTALEISRRIRCGDSQPGCLSSLFGPKLYLYGGIVDSGKQATGSAPGSVIASRDDAVCIATCDGKGVWITHVRRLKAKTDASLWPKVPAVQGLMELSEHSMGYPNLQRAVSMRGRQLSSDEEWSRATRSTLQDIWIDFEPASDKEGTVAYVFFDFYNGAMSTKQCRRLLRALQYILNVAEEKGVRAVVLMGGSYFSNGIHLNVIESAADPALESWFNINAIDDLVYSILHDFPSRGIKTIAAVRGNAAAGGVALATSCDFVLAGEDVVFNPAYRAMGLHGSEFHSLTYNARCRGENGKRILRDMMPLSASAAGHLGLVDHVLPGWGAKLESAVKAQVKALTSVLAGDDFFDASSSADERPRVSSAHHLAEWKRGLDLSSDALARIRAEELAEMAKDFWSPRSQRYHPRRHDFVRKTKAAATPRRFALHRKSDGLVDEEDDDRFDSVEWFAMKSSAAQQQPRRGGNGVEDVAMPKAPEKVYARSRNAPSSSSGTTDEKNWGDKEAVPKAKTRGTIFCCYYDAD
;
A
#
# COMPACT_ATOMS: atom_id res chain seq x y z
N MET A 1 -18.78 -2.71 -23.34
CA MET A 1 -17.54 -2.96 -24.12
C MET A 1 -16.75 -4.10 -23.48
N ARG A 2 -15.91 -4.76 -24.27
CA ARG A 2 -14.81 -5.63 -23.80
C ARG A 2 -13.54 -4.79 -23.68
N ILE A 3 -13.09 -4.57 -22.46
CA ILE A 3 -11.93 -3.74 -22.13
C ILE A 3 -10.78 -4.64 -21.68
N LEU A 4 -9.60 -4.46 -22.28
CA LEU A 4 -8.36 -5.09 -21.84
C LEU A 4 -7.51 -4.06 -21.09
N PHE A 5 -7.10 -4.41 -19.88
CA PHE A 5 -6.09 -3.65 -19.16
C PHE A 5 -4.70 -4.21 -19.43
N PHE A 6 -3.77 -3.33 -19.82
CA PHE A 6 -2.34 -3.62 -19.66
C PHE A 6 -1.82 -2.90 -18.43
N CYS A 7 -1.23 -3.68 -17.52
CA CYS A 7 -0.71 -3.17 -16.27
C CYS A 7 0.69 -3.74 -16.02
N THR A 8 1.66 -2.93 -15.56
CA THR A 8 2.87 -3.51 -14.96
C THR A 8 2.51 -4.31 -13.69
N ALA A 9 1.50 -3.84 -12.97
CA ALA A 9 0.96 -4.48 -11.77
C ALA A 9 -0.52 -4.13 -11.61
N PHE A 10 -1.30 -5.00 -10.97
CA PHE A 10 -2.65 -4.65 -10.53
C PHE A 10 -2.63 -3.78 -9.26
N ASN A 11 -2.07 -2.57 -9.41
CA ASN A 11 -1.85 -1.60 -8.34
C ASN A 11 -3.15 -0.90 -7.90
N SER A 12 -3.05 0.02 -6.93
CA SER A 12 -4.21 0.74 -6.38
C SER A 12 -5.05 1.47 -7.43
N LEU A 13 -4.41 2.12 -8.41
CA LEU A 13 -5.12 2.81 -9.49
C LEU A 13 -5.80 1.80 -10.44
N SER A 14 -5.09 0.74 -10.82
CA SER A 14 -5.64 -0.31 -11.68
C SER A 14 -6.84 -0.99 -11.03
N GLN A 15 -6.80 -1.26 -9.72
CA GLN A 15 -7.94 -1.81 -8.96
C GLN A 15 -9.12 -0.83 -8.94
N ARG A 16 -8.87 0.45 -8.68
CA ARG A 16 -9.92 1.48 -8.68
C ARG A 16 -10.59 1.64 -10.04
N ALA A 17 -9.79 1.70 -11.11
CA ALA A 17 -10.30 1.79 -12.47
C ALA A 17 -11.04 0.50 -12.89
N TYR A 18 -10.55 -0.67 -12.48
CA TYR A 18 -11.23 -1.96 -12.69
C TYR A 18 -12.60 -1.95 -12.02
N LEU A 19 -12.67 -1.61 -10.73
CA LEU A 19 -13.93 -1.58 -9.99
C LEU A 19 -14.94 -0.63 -10.66
N ALA A 20 -14.53 0.59 -11.00
CA ALA A 20 -15.39 1.57 -11.64
C ALA A 20 -15.90 1.14 -13.03
N LEU A 21 -15.08 0.47 -13.84
CA LEU A 21 -15.49 0.04 -15.19
C LEU A 21 -16.24 -1.31 -15.18
N SER A 22 -15.92 -2.20 -14.25
CA SER A 22 -16.50 -3.54 -14.18
C SER A 22 -18.01 -3.56 -13.89
N GLU A 23 -18.57 -2.45 -13.40
CA GLU A 23 -20.00 -2.29 -13.18
C GLU A 23 -20.81 -2.30 -14.49
N GLN A 24 -20.20 -1.85 -15.60
CA GLN A 24 -20.90 -1.67 -16.89
C GLN A 24 -20.17 -2.33 -18.08
N HIS A 25 -18.93 -2.78 -17.88
CA HIS A 25 -18.07 -3.31 -18.92
C HIS A 25 -17.46 -4.65 -18.52
N TYR A 26 -17.20 -5.50 -19.51
CA TYR A 26 -16.36 -6.67 -19.32
C TYR A 26 -14.90 -6.21 -19.27
N VAL A 27 -14.23 -6.43 -18.14
CA VAL A 27 -12.81 -6.04 -17.96
C VAL A 27 -11.97 -7.28 -17.68
N THR A 28 -10.93 -7.49 -18.48
CA THR A 28 -9.88 -8.48 -18.23
C THR A 28 -8.53 -7.77 -18.19
N ILE A 29 -7.58 -8.32 -17.45
CA ILE A 29 -6.26 -7.71 -17.24
C ILE A 29 -5.18 -8.64 -17.77
N GLU A 30 -4.13 -8.06 -18.36
CA GLU A 30 -2.88 -8.72 -18.66
C GLU A 30 -1.71 -7.91 -18.09
N TYR A 31 -0.76 -8.60 -17.44
CA TYR A 31 0.48 -7.97 -17.02
C TYR A 31 1.39 -7.71 -18.22
N ALA A 32 1.93 -6.50 -18.30
CA ALA A 32 2.83 -6.06 -19.36
C ALA A 32 4.26 -6.61 -19.16
N LEU A 33 4.38 -7.94 -19.11
CA LEU A 33 5.63 -8.66 -18.82
C LEU A 33 6.59 -8.70 -20.01
N SER A 34 6.05 -8.78 -21.23
CA SER A 34 6.80 -8.69 -22.48
C SER A 34 5.93 -8.14 -23.60
N GLN A 35 6.55 -7.72 -24.71
CA GLN A 35 5.81 -7.25 -25.89
C GLN A 35 4.99 -8.38 -26.52
N GLU A 36 5.54 -9.58 -26.56
CA GLU A 36 4.93 -10.77 -27.13
C GLU A 36 3.64 -11.14 -26.37
N LEU A 37 3.68 -11.11 -25.04
CA LEU A 37 2.52 -11.42 -24.21
C LEU A 37 1.41 -10.36 -24.35
N MET A 38 1.78 -9.08 -24.48
CA MET A 38 0.79 -8.02 -24.76
C MET A 38 0.10 -8.22 -26.11
N VAL A 39 0.87 -8.55 -27.16
CA VAL A 39 0.30 -8.83 -28.49
C VAL A 39 -0.61 -10.06 -28.44
N GLU A 40 -0.15 -11.15 -27.83
CA GLU A 40 -0.93 -12.38 -27.67
C GLU A 40 -2.25 -12.12 -26.92
N ALA A 41 -2.21 -11.42 -25.79
CA ALA A 41 -3.40 -11.10 -25.02
C ALA A 41 -4.39 -10.24 -25.82
N ALA A 42 -3.91 -9.27 -26.59
CA ALA A 42 -4.76 -8.47 -27.47
C ALA A 42 -5.44 -9.32 -28.56
N GLU A 43 -4.74 -10.30 -29.14
CA GLU A 43 -5.31 -11.23 -30.13
C GLU A 43 -6.29 -12.25 -29.53
N LEU A 44 -6.06 -12.70 -28.29
CA LEU A 44 -6.98 -13.57 -27.56
C LEU A 44 -8.26 -12.85 -27.18
N VAL A 45 -8.14 -11.64 -26.63
CA VAL A 45 -9.30 -10.86 -26.14
C VAL A 45 -10.08 -10.24 -27.30
N LYS A 46 -9.39 -9.77 -28.34
CA LYS A 46 -9.93 -8.91 -29.41
C LYS A 46 -10.73 -7.74 -28.80
N PRO A 47 -10.11 -6.89 -27.97
CA PRO A 47 -10.82 -5.89 -27.16
C PRO A 47 -11.45 -4.81 -28.03
N ASP A 48 -12.52 -4.19 -27.52
CA ASP A 48 -13.07 -2.98 -28.12
C ASP A 48 -12.20 -1.76 -27.77
N LEU A 49 -11.61 -1.77 -26.58
CA LEU A 49 -10.76 -0.72 -26.04
C LEU A 49 -9.67 -1.31 -25.14
N ILE A 50 -8.45 -0.76 -25.23
CA ILE A 50 -7.35 -1.07 -24.30
C ILE A 50 -7.12 0.13 -23.41
N ILE A 51 -6.97 -0.09 -22.11
CA ILE A 51 -6.63 0.96 -21.14
C ILE A 51 -5.37 0.53 -20.38
N CYS A 52 -4.46 1.46 -20.18
CA CYS A 52 -3.21 1.24 -19.49
C CYS A 52 -3.15 2.15 -18.25
N PRO A 53 -3.74 1.74 -17.11
CA PRO A 53 -3.77 2.57 -15.90
C PRO A 53 -2.39 2.76 -15.27
N PHE A 54 -1.48 1.80 -15.48
CA PHE A 54 -0.13 1.84 -14.93
C PHE A 54 0.82 0.99 -15.79
N LEU A 55 1.74 1.65 -16.50
CA LEU A 55 2.77 0.99 -17.28
C LEU A 55 4.17 1.55 -16.97
N THR A 56 5.15 0.66 -17.05
CA THR A 56 6.58 0.96 -17.00
C THR A 56 7.30 0.53 -18.28
N THR A 57 6.54 0.00 -19.25
CA THR A 57 7.01 -0.51 -20.54
C THR A 57 6.13 0.07 -21.64
N LEU A 58 6.67 0.16 -22.86
CA LEU A 58 5.93 0.69 -24.01
C LEU A 58 4.95 -0.36 -24.54
N VAL A 59 3.78 0.10 -24.98
CA VAL A 59 2.82 -0.74 -25.70
C VAL A 59 3.34 -0.96 -27.14
N PRO A 60 3.36 -2.21 -27.66
CA PRO A 60 3.84 -2.48 -29.01
C PRO A 60 3.00 -1.80 -30.10
N ALA A 61 3.64 -1.32 -31.17
CA ALA A 61 2.96 -0.68 -32.30
C ALA A 61 1.87 -1.55 -32.94
N GLN A 62 2.09 -2.85 -33.00
CA GLN A 62 1.12 -3.83 -33.50
C GLN A 62 -0.20 -3.81 -32.72
N VAL A 63 -0.15 -3.47 -31.43
CA VAL A 63 -1.33 -3.38 -30.56
C VAL A 63 -2.05 -2.06 -30.78
N TYR A 64 -1.39 -0.92 -30.54
CA TYR A 64 -2.06 0.38 -30.57
C TYR A 64 -2.46 0.84 -31.98
N SER A 65 -1.85 0.26 -33.03
CA SER A 65 -2.27 0.49 -34.42
C SER A 65 -3.51 -0.31 -34.81
N LYS A 66 -3.87 -1.35 -34.05
CA LYS A 66 -5.03 -2.22 -34.30
C LYS A 66 -6.21 -1.91 -33.38
N TYR A 67 -5.93 -1.66 -32.10
CA TYR A 67 -6.93 -1.40 -31.07
C TYR A 67 -6.73 -0.01 -30.46
N LEU A 68 -7.82 0.75 -30.29
CA LEU A 68 -7.74 2.04 -29.61
C LEU A 68 -7.20 1.79 -28.20
N THR A 69 -6.06 2.41 -27.88
CA THR A 69 -5.32 2.17 -26.65
C THR A 69 -5.14 3.49 -25.91
N LEU A 70 -5.55 3.53 -24.64
CA LEU A 70 -5.44 4.71 -23.79
C LEU A 70 -4.38 4.52 -22.71
N ILE A 71 -3.54 5.53 -22.52
CA ILE A 71 -2.54 5.63 -21.45
C ILE A 71 -3.08 6.61 -20.40
N VAL A 72 -3.01 6.22 -19.13
CA VAL A 72 -3.30 7.12 -18.01
C VAL A 72 -1.98 7.74 -17.54
N HIS A 73 -1.76 9.00 -17.92
CA HIS A 73 -0.58 9.77 -17.55
C HIS A 73 -0.85 10.60 -16.28
N PRO A 74 -0.07 10.45 -15.19
CA PRO A 74 -0.26 11.20 -13.95
C PRO A 74 0.28 12.65 -14.03
N GLY A 75 0.02 13.31 -15.16
CA GLY A 75 0.32 14.71 -15.42
C GLY A 75 -0.80 15.38 -16.22
N PRO A 76 -0.94 16.72 -16.11
CA PRO A 76 -1.88 17.52 -16.91
C PRO A 76 -1.51 17.53 -18.40
N PRO A 77 -2.38 18.01 -19.30
CA PRO A 77 -2.08 18.09 -20.73
C PRO A 77 -0.76 18.83 -21.02
N GLY A 78 0.06 18.25 -21.90
CA GLY A 78 1.38 18.78 -22.28
C GLY A 78 2.52 18.46 -21.29
N ASP A 79 2.21 17.89 -20.12
CA ASP A 79 3.21 17.21 -19.30
C ASP A 79 3.52 15.84 -19.92
N ALA A 80 4.79 15.46 -19.91
CA ALA A 80 5.24 14.18 -20.45
C ALA A 80 6.48 13.71 -19.68
N GLY A 81 6.65 12.40 -19.60
CA GLY A 81 7.85 11.79 -19.00
C GLY A 81 7.56 10.89 -17.79
N PRO A 82 8.48 10.00 -17.43
CA PRO A 82 8.24 8.91 -16.48
C PRO A 82 8.24 9.34 -15.00
N SER A 83 8.36 10.64 -14.70
CA SER A 83 8.57 11.17 -13.34
C SER A 83 7.75 12.41 -13.03
N ALA A 84 6.59 12.57 -13.67
CA ALA A 84 5.69 13.72 -13.53
C ALA A 84 5.45 14.13 -12.06
N LEU A 85 4.99 13.20 -11.22
CA LEU A 85 4.72 13.47 -9.80
C LEU A 85 5.99 13.72 -8.98
N ASP A 86 7.11 13.12 -9.37
CA ASP A 86 8.39 13.32 -8.71
C ASP A 86 8.88 14.76 -8.91
N TRP A 87 8.80 15.28 -10.13
CA TRP A 87 9.15 16.67 -10.46
C TRP A 87 8.22 17.66 -9.75
N LEU A 88 6.91 17.41 -9.77
CA LEU A 88 5.94 18.20 -9.00
C LEU A 88 6.34 18.31 -7.52
N LEU A 89 6.59 17.17 -6.86
CA LEU A 89 6.88 17.10 -5.43
C LEU A 89 8.28 17.61 -5.07
N MET A 90 9.24 17.56 -6.00
CA MET A 90 10.53 18.25 -5.86
C MET A 90 10.36 19.78 -5.86
N GLY A 91 9.24 20.30 -6.38
CA GLY A 91 8.94 21.72 -6.45
C GLY A 91 9.09 22.33 -7.85
N ASP A 92 9.05 21.53 -8.92
CA ASP A 92 9.04 22.05 -10.29
C ASP A 92 7.72 22.77 -10.60
N ASP A 93 7.82 24.08 -10.84
CA ASP A 93 6.71 24.97 -11.20
C ASP A 93 6.63 25.28 -12.71
N GLY A 94 7.56 24.73 -13.51
CA GLY A 94 7.61 24.90 -14.96
C GLY A 94 8.21 26.21 -15.43
N THR A 95 8.79 27.02 -14.52
CA THR A 95 9.44 28.30 -14.86
C THR A 95 10.77 28.11 -15.57
N GLU A 96 11.52 27.05 -15.26
CA GLU A 96 12.80 26.72 -15.87
C GLU A 96 12.63 25.59 -16.92
N PRO A 97 12.84 25.88 -18.22
CA PRO A 97 12.80 24.86 -19.27
C PRO A 97 13.89 23.79 -19.12
N ASP A 98 15.09 24.15 -18.68
CA ASP A 98 16.23 23.24 -18.60
C ASP A 98 16.27 22.48 -17.26
N SER A 99 15.88 21.21 -17.29
CA SER A 99 15.91 20.32 -16.13
C SER A 99 17.29 20.22 -15.45
N LYS A 100 18.40 20.38 -16.17
CA LYS A 100 19.74 20.32 -15.57
C LYS A 100 20.03 21.57 -14.74
N LYS A 101 19.62 22.75 -15.23
CA LYS A 101 19.72 24.00 -14.46
C LYS A 101 18.82 23.96 -13.24
N LEU A 102 17.61 23.41 -13.38
CA LEU A 102 16.66 23.26 -12.27
C LEU A 102 17.26 22.43 -11.12
N LEU A 103 17.91 21.30 -11.42
CA LEU A 103 18.55 20.43 -10.41
C LEU A 103 19.79 21.03 -9.73
N GLN A 104 20.39 22.08 -10.29
CA GLN A 104 21.52 22.79 -9.67
C GLN A 104 21.08 23.80 -8.60
N ARG A 105 19.78 24.09 -8.50
CA ARG A 105 19.25 25.05 -7.52
C ARG A 105 19.13 24.40 -6.14
N THR A 106 19.47 25.15 -5.10
CA THR A 106 19.20 24.76 -3.71
C THR A 106 17.69 24.63 -3.46
N SER A 107 16.91 25.58 -3.98
CA SER A 107 15.45 25.62 -3.94
C SER A 107 14.87 25.66 -5.35
N LEU A 108 13.93 24.76 -5.67
CA LEU A 108 13.30 24.72 -6.99
C LEU A 108 12.19 25.77 -7.13
N SER A 109 11.37 25.95 -6.10
CA SER A 109 10.35 26.99 -6.00
C SER A 109 9.96 27.21 -4.54
N GLU A 110 9.40 28.39 -4.24
CA GLU A 110 8.91 28.70 -2.90
C GLU A 110 7.65 27.89 -2.55
N HIS A 111 6.64 27.90 -3.43
CA HIS A 111 5.31 27.32 -3.16
C HIS A 111 4.92 26.13 -4.05
N GLY A 112 5.73 25.75 -5.04
CA GLY A 112 5.34 24.76 -6.03
C GLY A 112 4.14 25.19 -6.88
N ARG A 113 3.48 24.21 -7.51
CA ARG A 113 2.27 24.45 -8.32
C ARG A 113 1.02 24.37 -7.44
N PRO A 114 0.03 25.27 -7.62
CA PRO A 114 -1.23 25.20 -6.87
C PRO A 114 -2.18 24.10 -7.37
N TYR A 115 -1.98 23.62 -8.60
CA TYR A 115 -2.77 22.56 -9.22
C TYR A 115 -1.88 21.56 -9.95
N TRP A 116 -2.34 20.31 -10.01
CA TRP A 116 -1.82 19.27 -10.89
C TRP A 116 -2.97 18.54 -11.59
N GLY A 117 -2.67 17.56 -12.43
CA GLY A 117 -3.70 16.86 -13.18
C GLY A 117 -3.31 15.46 -13.63
N VAL A 118 -4.27 14.80 -14.26
CA VAL A 118 -4.14 13.48 -14.90
C VAL A 118 -4.74 13.56 -16.28
N THR A 119 -4.05 12.98 -17.25
CA THR A 119 -4.47 12.96 -18.66
C THR A 119 -4.68 11.52 -19.10
N VAL A 120 -5.81 11.26 -19.79
CA VAL A 120 -6.08 10.01 -20.50
C VAL A 120 -5.88 10.28 -21.98
N LEU A 121 -4.77 9.80 -22.50
CA LEU A 121 -4.30 10.05 -23.87
C LEU A 121 -4.24 8.77 -24.68
N GLN A 122 -4.41 8.88 -25.99
CA GLN A 122 -4.28 7.75 -26.89
C GLN A 122 -2.80 7.39 -27.10
N ALA A 123 -2.46 6.10 -27.10
CA ALA A 123 -1.11 5.65 -27.38
C ALA A 123 -0.72 5.95 -28.85
N THR A 124 0.47 6.52 -29.05
CA THR A 124 1.10 6.75 -30.35
C THR A 124 2.57 6.30 -30.30
N ALA A 125 3.32 6.52 -31.38
CA ALA A 125 4.77 6.27 -31.38
C ALA A 125 5.54 7.24 -30.46
N ASP A 126 4.99 8.44 -30.25
CA ASP A 126 5.60 9.49 -29.44
C ASP A 126 5.15 9.38 -27.98
N PHE A 127 6.13 9.37 -27.06
CA PHE A 127 5.90 9.15 -25.63
C PHE A 127 5.04 10.26 -25.01
N ASP A 128 3.88 9.90 -24.43
CA ASP A 128 2.90 10.80 -23.78
C ASP A 128 2.39 11.98 -24.64
N MET A 129 2.45 11.86 -25.98
CA MET A 129 2.10 12.95 -26.90
C MET A 129 0.85 12.70 -27.75
N GLY A 130 0.13 11.62 -27.49
CA GLY A 130 -1.05 11.28 -28.26
C GLY A 130 -2.30 12.13 -27.95
N PRO A 131 -3.35 12.03 -28.78
CA PRO A 131 -4.59 12.76 -28.59
C PRO A 131 -5.21 12.55 -27.21
N VAL A 132 -5.60 13.64 -26.54
CA VAL A 132 -6.23 13.61 -25.22
C VAL A 132 -7.72 13.30 -25.35
N TRP A 133 -8.17 12.24 -24.69
CA TRP A 133 -9.59 11.86 -24.60
C TRP A 133 -10.28 12.47 -23.39
N ALA A 134 -9.53 12.70 -22.30
CA ALA A 134 -9.97 13.46 -21.14
C ALA A 134 -8.77 13.88 -20.29
N PHE A 135 -8.92 14.99 -19.56
CA PHE A 135 -8.05 15.26 -18.41
C PHE A 135 -8.87 15.81 -17.25
N GLU A 136 -8.37 15.58 -16.05
CA GLU A 136 -8.91 16.15 -14.83
C GLU A 136 -7.79 16.83 -14.04
N GLN A 137 -8.15 17.84 -13.25
CA GLN A 137 -7.21 18.58 -12.41
C GLN A 137 -7.67 18.63 -10.95
N PHE A 138 -6.71 18.86 -10.05
CA PHE A 138 -6.96 18.97 -8.62
C PHE A 138 -5.97 19.95 -7.97
N ALA A 139 -6.43 20.62 -6.92
CA ALA A 139 -5.56 21.48 -6.11
C ALA A 139 -4.52 20.63 -5.36
N VAL A 140 -3.30 21.14 -5.26
CA VAL A 140 -2.19 20.48 -4.56
C VAL A 140 -1.38 21.50 -3.78
N ASP A 141 -0.99 21.11 -2.57
CA ASP A 141 -0.03 21.83 -1.75
C ASP A 141 1.06 20.83 -1.35
N ILE A 142 2.20 20.90 -2.06
CA ILE A 142 3.30 19.92 -1.91
C ILE A 142 3.96 19.97 -0.53
N ASP A 143 3.70 21.00 0.28
CA ASP A 143 4.30 21.20 1.60
C ASP A 143 3.45 20.69 2.75
N GLN A 144 2.25 20.18 2.47
CA GLN A 144 1.46 19.51 3.49
C GLN A 144 2.24 18.32 4.11
N PRO A 145 2.31 18.22 5.45
CA PRO A 145 3.18 17.25 6.14
C PRO A 145 3.00 15.78 5.71
N ASN A 146 1.77 15.40 5.31
CA ASN A 146 1.41 14.02 5.00
C ASN A 146 1.41 13.69 3.50
N ILE A 147 1.77 14.66 2.63
CA ILE A 147 1.84 14.42 1.19
C ILE A 147 3.16 13.74 0.83
N THR A 148 3.07 12.56 0.24
CA THR A 148 4.18 11.83 -0.38
C THR A 148 3.76 11.52 -1.82
N LYS A 149 4.68 11.08 -2.67
CA LYS A 149 4.29 10.61 -4.01
C LYS A 149 3.23 9.52 -3.93
N SER A 150 3.35 8.60 -2.97
CA SER A 150 2.39 7.51 -2.81
C SER A 150 1.02 7.97 -2.30
N SER A 151 0.94 8.93 -1.36
CA SER A 151 -0.35 9.45 -0.88
C SER A 151 -1.02 10.36 -1.89
N LEU A 152 -0.24 11.13 -2.66
CA LEU A 152 -0.74 11.91 -3.80
C LEU A 152 -1.30 10.99 -4.90
N TYR A 153 -0.55 9.93 -5.25
CA TYR A 153 -0.95 8.94 -6.24
C TYR A 153 -2.25 8.24 -5.86
N ARG A 154 -2.37 7.77 -4.61
CA ARG A 154 -3.54 7.04 -4.09
C ARG A 154 -4.76 7.92 -3.81
N GLY A 155 -4.54 9.20 -3.53
CA GLY A 155 -5.59 10.17 -3.25
C GLY A 155 -6.00 10.95 -4.50
N PRO A 156 -5.62 12.24 -4.62
CA PRO A 156 -6.07 13.11 -5.70
C PRO A 156 -5.84 12.57 -7.11
N VAL A 157 -4.67 11.98 -7.39
CA VAL A 157 -4.33 11.44 -8.72
C VAL A 157 -5.27 10.30 -9.09
N THR A 158 -5.49 9.34 -8.19
CA THR A 158 -6.37 8.20 -8.49
C THR A 158 -7.83 8.66 -8.72
N ARG A 159 -8.33 9.62 -7.94
CA ARG A 159 -9.67 10.19 -8.18
C ARG A 159 -9.76 10.85 -9.55
N ALA A 160 -8.82 11.74 -9.87
CA ALA A 160 -8.76 12.43 -11.16
C ALA A 160 -8.62 11.44 -12.34
N ALA A 161 -7.80 10.40 -12.17
CA ALA A 161 -7.63 9.34 -13.15
C ALA A 161 -8.92 8.57 -13.42
N VAL A 162 -9.64 8.13 -12.38
CA VAL A 162 -10.91 7.41 -12.56
C VAL A 162 -11.95 8.31 -13.24
N THR A 163 -12.08 9.57 -12.81
CA THR A 163 -12.97 10.56 -13.46
C THR A 163 -12.64 10.72 -14.95
N ALA A 164 -11.36 10.90 -15.28
CA ALA A 164 -10.92 11.07 -16.65
C ALA A 164 -11.10 9.78 -17.48
N VAL A 165 -10.83 8.60 -16.91
CA VAL A 165 -11.01 7.31 -17.60
C VAL A 165 -12.47 7.06 -17.94
N LEU A 166 -13.39 7.22 -16.97
CA LEU A 166 -14.83 7.07 -17.22
C LEU A 166 -15.29 8.05 -18.31
N LYS A 167 -14.85 9.32 -18.23
CA LYS A 167 -15.22 10.31 -19.24
C LYS A 167 -14.63 10.02 -20.62
N ALA A 168 -13.42 9.48 -20.70
CA ALA A 168 -12.81 9.06 -21.95
C ALA A 168 -13.62 7.92 -22.59
N VAL A 169 -14.03 6.91 -21.80
CA VAL A 169 -14.88 5.82 -22.28
C VAL A 169 -16.22 6.34 -22.80
N ASP A 170 -16.88 7.25 -22.09
CA ASP A 170 -18.13 7.89 -22.54
C ASP A 170 -17.95 8.61 -23.87
N ARG A 171 -16.91 9.46 -23.97
CA ARG A 171 -16.60 10.24 -25.18
C ARG A 171 -16.31 9.33 -26.36
N ILE A 172 -15.55 8.24 -26.16
CA ILE A 172 -15.28 7.24 -27.18
C ILE A 172 -16.58 6.56 -27.63
N THR A 173 -17.43 6.16 -26.69
CA THR A 173 -18.73 5.53 -26.98
C THR A 173 -19.60 6.42 -27.86
N ILE A 174 -19.69 7.70 -27.51
CA ILE A 174 -20.46 8.70 -28.26
C ILE A 174 -19.86 8.90 -29.66
N THR A 175 -18.56 9.15 -29.77
CA THR A 175 -17.88 9.35 -31.07
C THR A 175 -18.02 8.12 -31.98
N ALA A 176 -17.84 6.92 -31.43
CA ALA A 176 -18.01 5.66 -32.13
C ALA A 176 -19.44 5.46 -32.67
N SER A 177 -20.44 5.84 -31.88
CA SER A 177 -21.86 5.73 -32.28
C SER A 177 -22.22 6.72 -33.38
N SER A 178 -21.74 7.96 -33.30
CA SER A 178 -21.94 8.98 -34.34
C SER A 178 -21.27 8.61 -35.67
N ALA A 179 -20.10 7.95 -35.62
CA ALA A 179 -19.40 7.50 -36.82
C ALA A 179 -20.14 6.36 -37.57
N LYS A 180 -20.87 5.49 -36.84
CA LYS A 180 -21.67 4.40 -37.42
C LYS A 180 -22.87 4.90 -38.22
N GLY A 181 -23.53 5.97 -37.78
CA GLY A 181 -24.68 6.56 -38.50
C GLY A 181 -24.34 7.14 -39.89
N ILE A 182 -23.04 7.26 -40.22
CA ILE A 182 -22.56 7.79 -41.49
C ILE A 182 -22.08 6.66 -42.43
N ASN A 183 -21.72 5.48 -41.90
CA ASN A 183 -21.11 4.38 -42.67
C ASN A 183 -21.73 3.02 -42.31
N GLU A 184 -22.94 2.75 -42.79
CA GLU A 184 -23.64 1.47 -42.60
C GLU A 184 -22.96 0.26 -43.29
N HIS A 185 -21.89 0.47 -44.07
CA HIS A 185 -21.26 -0.58 -44.88
C HIS A 185 -19.86 -1.03 -44.43
N SER A 186 -19.32 -0.52 -43.31
CA SER A 186 -18.01 -0.97 -42.82
C SER A 186 -18.13 -1.97 -41.66
N ASN A 187 -17.63 -3.19 -41.87
CA ASN A 187 -17.65 -4.30 -40.91
C ASN A 187 -16.59 -4.15 -39.79
N LYS A 188 -16.06 -2.94 -39.56
CA LYS A 188 -15.13 -2.63 -38.46
C LYS A 188 -15.96 -2.27 -37.22
N GLY A 189 -15.57 -2.78 -36.04
CA GLY A 189 -16.22 -2.45 -34.77
C GLY A 189 -16.34 -0.93 -34.56
N ALA A 190 -17.30 -0.49 -33.74
CA ALA A 190 -17.59 0.94 -33.52
C ALA A 190 -16.37 1.73 -33.02
N VAL A 191 -15.50 1.08 -32.25
CA VAL A 191 -14.30 1.68 -31.64
C VAL A 191 -13.06 1.21 -32.40
N HIS A 192 -12.25 2.16 -32.87
CA HIS A 192 -11.01 1.90 -33.61
C HIS A 192 -9.97 3.01 -33.38
N PRO A 193 -8.67 2.77 -33.62
CA PRO A 193 -7.59 3.76 -33.38
C PRO A 193 -7.72 5.08 -34.14
N ASN A 194 -8.46 5.09 -35.26
CA ASN A 194 -8.63 6.26 -36.10
C ASN A 194 -9.77 7.19 -35.65
N LEU A 195 -10.41 6.94 -34.49
CA LEU A 195 -11.37 7.89 -33.93
C LEU A 195 -10.64 9.20 -33.58
N VAL A 196 -11.26 10.32 -33.92
CA VAL A 196 -10.68 11.64 -33.68
C VAL A 196 -11.21 12.19 -32.35
N ALA A 197 -10.31 12.41 -31.40
CA ALA A 197 -10.62 13.12 -30.17
C ALA A 197 -10.89 14.61 -30.46
N ASN A 198 -11.90 15.20 -29.82
CA ASN A 198 -12.16 16.63 -29.95
C ASN A 198 -11.04 17.42 -29.26
N ALA A 199 -10.47 18.43 -29.94
CA ALA A 199 -9.38 19.25 -29.43
C ALA A 199 -9.70 19.92 -28.08
N VAL A 200 -10.97 20.22 -27.79
CA VAL A 200 -11.42 20.79 -26.51
C VAL A 200 -11.16 19.84 -25.34
N PHE A 201 -11.09 18.53 -25.56
CA PHE A 201 -10.83 17.55 -24.51
C PHE A 201 -9.44 17.68 -23.90
N ALA A 202 -8.48 18.28 -24.62
CA ALA A 202 -7.15 18.60 -24.12
C ALA A 202 -7.10 19.95 -23.38
N GLN A 203 -8.16 20.77 -23.47
CA GLN A 203 -8.18 22.15 -22.97
C GLN A 203 -9.01 22.29 -21.70
N LEU A 204 -10.17 21.63 -21.60
CA LEU A 204 -11.08 21.76 -20.46
C LEU A 204 -11.12 20.50 -19.59
N SER A 205 -10.92 20.69 -18.29
CA SER A 205 -11.02 19.63 -17.27
C SER A 205 -12.42 19.02 -17.24
N VAL A 206 -12.51 17.73 -16.93
CA VAL A 206 -13.79 17.00 -16.94
C VAL A 206 -14.82 17.62 -15.99
N THR A 207 -14.47 17.84 -14.72
CA THR A 207 -15.44 18.25 -13.69
C THR A 207 -15.71 19.75 -13.73
N THR A 208 -14.68 20.57 -13.86
CA THR A 208 -14.83 22.05 -13.74
C THR A 208 -14.95 22.77 -15.08
N GLY A 209 -14.63 22.12 -16.21
CA GLY A 209 -14.66 22.77 -17.52
C GLY A 209 -13.66 23.93 -17.64
N GLN A 210 -12.56 23.88 -16.89
CA GLN A 210 -11.55 24.95 -16.84
C GLN A 210 -10.26 24.53 -17.54
N LEU A 211 -9.51 25.54 -18.01
CA LEU A 211 -8.12 25.36 -18.42
C LEU A 211 -7.28 24.85 -17.25
N PHE A 212 -6.15 24.21 -17.53
CA PHE A 212 -5.22 23.79 -16.48
C PHE A 212 -4.71 25.00 -15.67
N GLN A 213 -4.88 24.93 -14.34
CA GLN A 213 -4.60 26.04 -13.43
C GLN A 213 -3.20 25.98 -12.79
N GLY A 214 -2.40 24.95 -13.08
CA GLY A 214 -1.07 24.76 -12.49
C GLY A 214 0.08 25.36 -13.29
N GLY A 215 -0.21 26.21 -14.27
CA GLY A 215 0.79 26.92 -15.08
C GLY A 215 1.35 26.09 -16.24
N LYS A 216 2.55 26.46 -16.72
CA LYS A 216 3.17 25.86 -17.91
C LYS A 216 3.63 24.43 -17.64
N THR A 217 3.30 23.50 -18.52
CA THR A 217 3.77 22.11 -18.50
C THR A 217 4.97 21.94 -19.43
N LEU A 218 5.85 20.99 -19.11
CA LEU A 218 7.10 20.75 -19.81
C LEU A 218 7.38 19.26 -19.86
N HIS A 219 8.05 18.80 -20.92
CA HIS A 219 8.57 17.45 -20.98
C HIS A 219 9.77 17.32 -20.01
N ARG A 220 9.70 16.34 -19.11
CA ARG A 220 10.74 16.12 -18.08
C ARG A 220 11.36 14.73 -18.21
N PRO A 221 12.69 14.62 -18.06
CA PRO A 221 13.35 13.31 -18.07
C PRO A 221 13.05 12.53 -16.78
N LEU A 222 13.47 11.26 -16.75
CA LEU A 222 13.50 10.47 -15.53
C LEU A 222 14.31 11.21 -14.45
N LEU A 223 13.67 11.46 -13.30
CA LEU A 223 14.37 11.95 -12.12
C LEU A 223 15.04 10.76 -11.42
N ARG A 224 16.37 10.68 -11.40
CA ARG A 224 17.09 9.52 -10.84
C ARG A 224 17.22 9.63 -9.32
N ALA A 225 17.33 8.49 -8.62
CA ALA A 225 17.33 8.49 -7.15
C ALA A 225 18.43 9.37 -6.53
N ALA A 226 19.58 9.49 -7.21
CA ALA A 226 20.70 10.36 -6.81
C ALA A 226 20.42 11.85 -7.01
N ASP A 227 19.56 12.22 -7.97
CA ASP A 227 19.18 13.62 -8.22
C ASP A 227 18.28 14.16 -7.08
N ARG A 228 17.85 13.30 -6.16
CA ARG A 228 17.09 13.64 -4.94
C ARG A 228 17.96 13.84 -3.71
N ASP A 229 19.28 13.63 -3.80
CA ASP A 229 20.16 13.78 -2.64
C ASP A 229 20.13 15.22 -2.10
N PHE A 230 20.52 15.39 -0.85
CA PHE A 230 20.47 16.66 -0.16
C PHE A 230 21.70 16.90 0.70
N ASP A 231 22.02 18.17 0.87
CA ASP A 231 23.01 18.64 1.85
C ASP A 231 22.27 19.32 3.02
N PRO A 232 22.26 18.72 4.23
CA PRO A 232 21.61 19.31 5.41
C PRO A 232 22.17 20.66 5.84
N ARG A 233 23.37 21.03 5.38
CA ARG A 233 24.03 22.30 5.72
C ARG A 233 23.51 23.48 4.90
N THR A 234 22.93 23.21 3.74
CA THR A 234 22.42 24.25 2.82
C THR A 234 20.93 24.14 2.57
N HIS A 235 20.36 22.93 2.60
CA HIS A 235 18.93 22.72 2.41
C HIS A 235 18.19 22.81 3.74
N THR A 236 17.09 23.56 3.72
CA THR A 236 16.14 23.65 4.83
C THR A 236 15.42 22.33 5.08
N ALA A 237 14.79 22.17 6.25
CA ALA A 237 13.98 20.99 6.53
C ALA A 237 12.88 20.74 5.49
N LEU A 238 12.29 21.80 4.94
CA LEU A 238 11.25 21.69 3.92
C LEU A 238 11.81 21.15 2.59
N GLU A 239 12.98 21.63 2.17
CA GLU A 239 13.64 21.20 0.93
C GLU A 239 14.13 19.75 0.99
N ILE A 240 14.66 19.33 2.15
CA ILE A 240 15.03 17.93 2.40
C ILE A 240 13.76 17.06 2.41
N SER A 241 12.70 17.53 3.06
CA SER A 241 11.41 16.84 3.10
C SER A 241 10.85 16.61 1.69
N ARG A 242 10.80 17.63 0.83
CA ARG A 242 10.36 17.49 -0.58
C ARG A 242 11.17 16.43 -1.33
N ARG A 243 12.50 16.46 -1.20
CA ARG A 243 13.43 15.51 -1.82
C ARG A 243 13.18 14.06 -1.40
N ILE A 244 12.93 13.82 -0.12
CA ILE A 244 12.60 12.48 0.37
C ILE A 244 11.18 12.07 -0.08
N ARG A 245 10.18 12.93 0.13
CA ARG A 245 8.75 12.64 -0.14
C ARG A 245 8.44 12.43 -1.62
N CYS A 246 9.16 13.07 -2.54
CA CYS A 246 9.01 12.86 -3.99
C CYS A 246 9.40 11.43 -4.42
N GLY A 247 10.34 10.80 -3.70
CA GLY A 247 10.78 9.43 -3.93
C GLY A 247 10.01 8.39 -3.11
N ASP A 248 8.98 8.79 -2.35
CA ASP A 248 8.25 7.91 -1.45
C ASP A 248 6.92 7.45 -2.07
N SER A 249 6.75 6.18 -2.47
CA SER A 249 7.43 5.01 -1.92
C SER A 249 8.56 4.42 -2.77
N GLN A 250 8.74 4.87 -4.00
CA GLN A 250 9.85 4.49 -4.88
C GLN A 250 10.31 5.69 -5.72
N PRO A 251 11.59 5.80 -6.11
CA PRO A 251 12.68 4.87 -5.79
C PRO A 251 13.27 5.05 -4.38
N GLY A 252 12.93 6.16 -3.71
CA GLY A 252 13.58 6.65 -2.49
C GLY A 252 14.63 7.71 -2.78
N CYS A 253 14.99 8.50 -1.77
CA CYS A 253 16.07 9.47 -1.85
C CYS A 253 17.40 8.77 -1.58
N LEU A 254 18.28 8.67 -2.58
CA LEU A 254 19.58 8.01 -2.40
C LEU A 254 20.56 8.99 -1.75
N SER A 255 21.01 8.69 -0.52
CA SER A 255 21.90 9.57 0.24
C SER A 255 22.95 8.79 1.05
N SER A 256 24.11 9.43 1.30
CA SER A 256 25.19 8.90 2.15
C SER A 256 25.19 9.48 3.57
N LEU A 257 24.07 10.06 4.02
CA LEU A 257 23.91 10.70 5.32
C LEU A 257 24.42 9.88 6.53
N PHE A 258 24.26 8.55 6.48
CA PHE A 258 24.66 7.63 7.56
C PHE A 258 26.00 6.92 7.30
N GLY A 259 26.77 7.37 6.30
CA GLY A 259 27.97 6.70 5.81
C GLY A 259 27.70 5.97 4.50
N PRO A 260 27.33 4.68 4.51
CA PRO A 260 26.93 3.97 3.29
C PRO A 260 25.76 4.65 2.60
N LYS A 261 25.71 4.56 1.25
CA LYS A 261 24.54 5.01 0.50
C LYS A 261 23.33 4.15 0.88
N LEU A 262 22.20 4.81 1.13
CA LEU A 262 20.91 4.18 1.42
C LEU A 262 19.80 4.94 0.70
N TYR A 263 18.71 4.23 0.39
CA TYR A 263 17.46 4.89 0.02
C TYR A 263 16.72 5.30 1.30
N LEU A 264 16.41 6.58 1.41
CA LEU A 264 15.69 7.19 2.53
C LEU A 264 14.22 7.40 2.18
N TYR A 265 13.34 7.21 3.16
CA TYR A 265 11.89 7.40 3.05
C TYR A 265 11.32 8.11 4.29
N GLY A 266 10.08 8.58 4.17
CA GLY A 266 9.49 9.52 5.13
C GLY A 266 9.86 10.96 4.77
N GLY A 267 10.60 11.64 5.63
CA GLY A 267 10.91 13.07 5.46
C GLY A 267 9.88 13.97 6.11
N ILE A 268 9.41 13.62 7.31
CA ILE A 268 8.44 14.43 8.05
C ILE A 268 9.19 15.57 8.73
N VAL A 269 8.78 16.82 8.48
CA VAL A 269 9.38 17.99 9.12
C VAL A 269 9.00 18.03 10.60
N ASP A 270 10.01 18.08 11.45
CA ASP A 270 9.87 18.44 12.85
C ASP A 270 9.99 19.96 12.99
N SER A 271 8.86 20.63 13.23
CA SER A 271 8.83 22.10 13.34
C SER A 271 9.32 22.61 14.69
N GLY A 272 9.70 21.71 15.61
CA GLY A 272 10.27 22.09 16.89
C GLY A 272 11.71 22.57 16.75
N LYS A 273 12.11 23.47 17.65
CA LYS A 273 13.50 23.94 17.76
C LYS A 273 14.43 22.94 18.47
N GLN A 274 14.05 21.66 18.55
CA GLN A 274 14.86 20.61 19.19
C GLN A 274 16.22 20.40 18.49
N ALA A 275 16.33 20.81 17.24
CA ALA A 275 17.57 20.80 16.47
C ALA A 275 18.46 22.04 16.68
N THR A 276 17.97 23.08 17.36
CA THR A 276 18.73 24.33 17.55
C THR A 276 20.01 24.06 18.35
N GLY A 277 21.15 24.49 17.82
CA GLY A 277 22.47 24.24 18.40
C GLY A 277 23.10 22.88 18.04
N SER A 278 22.38 22.00 17.34
CA SER A 278 22.96 20.77 16.79
C SER A 278 23.58 21.04 15.41
N ALA A 279 24.68 20.35 15.09
CA ALA A 279 25.29 20.44 13.78
C ALA A 279 24.33 19.88 12.70
N PRO A 280 24.07 20.61 11.59
CA PRO A 280 23.22 20.10 10.52
C PRO A 280 23.71 18.75 9.98
N GLY A 281 22.77 17.83 9.74
CA GLY A 281 23.02 16.45 9.35
C GLY A 281 23.27 15.49 10.51
N SER A 282 23.42 15.98 11.75
CA SER A 282 23.55 15.11 12.92
C SER A 282 22.22 14.49 13.34
N VAL A 283 22.25 13.24 13.81
CA VAL A 283 21.08 12.55 14.37
C VAL A 283 20.75 13.11 15.75
N ILE A 284 19.61 13.77 15.92
CA ILE A 284 19.25 14.47 17.15
C ILE A 284 18.27 13.71 18.04
N ALA A 285 17.47 12.80 17.47
CA ALA A 285 16.47 12.03 18.21
C ALA A 285 16.15 10.70 17.52
N SER A 286 15.56 9.78 18.27
CA SER A 286 14.84 8.62 17.72
C SER A 286 13.44 8.57 18.34
N ARG A 287 12.46 8.02 17.60
CA ARG A 287 11.09 7.82 18.05
C ARG A 287 10.47 6.74 17.17
N ASP A 288 9.86 5.73 17.78
CA ASP A 288 9.10 4.69 17.09
C ASP A 288 9.83 4.08 15.87
N ASP A 289 11.10 3.72 16.09
CA ASP A 289 12.04 3.18 15.10
C ASP A 289 12.39 4.11 13.91
N ALA A 290 12.05 5.40 14.00
CA ALA A 290 12.54 6.47 13.12
C ALA A 290 13.71 7.25 13.73
N VAL A 291 14.45 7.98 12.89
CA VAL A 291 15.53 8.88 13.31
C VAL A 291 15.29 10.31 12.82
N CYS A 292 15.57 11.30 13.66
CA CYS A 292 15.48 12.71 13.29
C CYS A 292 16.87 13.29 13.07
N ILE A 293 17.07 14.04 11.98
CA ILE A 293 18.30 14.79 11.71
C ILE A 293 18.10 16.29 11.83
N ALA A 294 19.11 17.01 12.29
CA ALA A 294 19.12 18.48 12.31
C ALA A 294 19.34 19.06 10.90
N THR A 295 18.77 20.23 10.63
CA THR A 295 18.91 20.96 9.35
C THR A 295 19.45 22.38 9.57
N CYS A 296 19.88 23.05 8.49
CA CYS A 296 20.51 24.37 8.55
C CYS A 296 19.60 25.47 9.14
N ASP A 297 18.28 25.32 9.03
CA ASP A 297 17.26 26.25 9.54
C ASP A 297 16.83 25.95 10.99
N GLY A 298 17.58 25.11 11.71
CA GLY A 298 17.36 24.81 13.14
C GLY A 298 16.14 23.94 13.43
N LYS A 299 15.60 23.28 12.39
CA LYS A 299 14.50 22.30 12.44
C LYS A 299 15.03 20.87 12.31
N GLY A 300 14.12 19.90 12.44
CA GLY A 300 14.41 18.49 12.25
C GLY A 300 13.72 17.88 11.03
N VAL A 301 14.25 16.78 10.50
CA VAL A 301 13.56 15.92 9.53
C VAL A 301 13.61 14.47 10.00
N TRP A 302 12.44 13.86 10.16
CA TRP A 302 12.28 12.45 10.51
C TRP A 302 12.39 11.57 9.28
N ILE A 303 13.37 10.67 9.31
CA ILE A 303 13.54 9.56 8.37
C ILE A 303 12.94 8.33 9.04
N THR A 304 11.83 7.84 8.49
CA THR A 304 11.06 6.74 9.12
C THR A 304 11.55 5.38 8.67
N HIS A 305 12.00 5.26 7.41
CA HIS A 305 12.44 4.00 6.83
C HIS A 305 13.69 4.17 5.96
N VAL A 306 14.45 3.10 5.86
CA VAL A 306 15.62 2.99 4.98
C VAL A 306 15.57 1.70 4.16
N ARG A 307 16.28 1.68 3.04
CA ARG A 307 16.54 0.47 2.25
C ARG A 307 17.98 0.47 1.74
N ARG A 308 18.64 -0.68 1.85
CA ARG A 308 19.99 -0.89 1.31
C ARG A 308 19.98 -0.93 -0.21
N LEU A 309 21.11 -0.58 -0.82
CA LEU A 309 21.29 -0.77 -2.26
C LEU A 309 21.39 -2.25 -2.57
N LYS A 310 20.85 -2.64 -3.72
CA LYS A 310 21.05 -3.97 -4.29
C LYS A 310 22.48 -4.02 -4.86
N ALA A 311 23.34 -4.85 -4.29
CA ALA A 311 24.65 -5.17 -4.85
C ALA A 311 24.50 -6.11 -6.05
N LYS A 312 25.54 -6.20 -6.90
CA LYS A 312 25.56 -7.16 -8.03
C LYS A 312 25.40 -8.62 -7.59
N THR A 313 25.81 -8.93 -6.37
CA THR A 313 25.69 -10.26 -5.76
C THR A 313 24.31 -10.54 -5.19
N ASP A 314 23.46 -9.52 -5.04
CA ASP A 314 22.12 -9.69 -4.48
C ASP A 314 21.17 -10.15 -5.58
N ALA A 315 20.47 -11.25 -5.33
CA ALA A 315 19.46 -11.76 -6.27
C ALA A 315 18.28 -10.79 -6.45
N SER A 316 17.90 -10.08 -5.38
CA SER A 316 16.70 -9.25 -5.31
C SER A 316 16.91 -8.00 -4.44
N LEU A 317 15.95 -7.06 -4.46
CA LEU A 317 16.05 -5.84 -3.67
C LEU A 317 16.01 -6.13 -2.16
N TRP A 318 16.66 -5.31 -1.34
CA TRP A 318 16.53 -5.41 0.11
C TRP A 318 15.15 -4.93 0.61
N PRO A 319 14.62 -5.45 1.73
CA PRO A 319 13.39 -4.94 2.33
C PRO A 319 13.56 -3.48 2.73
N LYS A 320 12.47 -2.71 2.59
CA LYS A 320 12.39 -1.38 3.20
C LYS A 320 11.95 -1.54 4.65
N VAL A 321 12.80 -1.16 5.59
CA VAL A 321 12.62 -1.39 7.03
C VAL A 321 12.61 -0.08 7.81
N PRO A 322 12.06 -0.05 9.04
CA PRO A 322 12.19 1.11 9.92
C PRO A 322 13.65 1.56 10.06
N ALA A 323 13.88 2.87 10.11
CA ALA A 323 15.20 3.46 9.99
C ALA A 323 16.16 2.95 11.07
N VAL A 324 15.73 2.92 12.33
CA VAL A 324 16.53 2.44 13.45
C VAL A 324 16.93 0.97 13.25
N GLN A 325 15.99 0.12 12.83
CA GLN A 325 16.28 -1.29 12.54
C GLN A 325 17.32 -1.43 11.44
N GLY A 326 17.09 -0.81 10.28
CA GLY A 326 18.01 -0.93 9.14
C GLY A 326 19.41 -0.36 9.41
N LEU A 327 19.51 0.68 10.24
CA LEU A 327 20.77 1.26 10.67
C LEU A 327 21.51 0.36 11.67
N MET A 328 20.81 -0.32 12.58
CA MET A 328 21.44 -1.28 13.50
C MET A 328 22.13 -2.42 12.75
N GLU A 329 21.43 -3.04 11.81
CA GLU A 329 21.95 -4.15 11.02
C GLU A 329 23.20 -3.75 10.18
N LEU A 330 23.42 -2.46 9.92
CA LEU A 330 24.62 -1.94 9.24
C LEU A 330 25.77 -1.64 10.23
N SER A 331 25.43 -1.32 11.47
CA SER A 331 26.40 -0.91 12.49
C SER A 331 27.28 -2.05 13.00
N GLU A 332 26.78 -3.30 12.95
CA GLU A 332 27.54 -4.51 13.31
C GLU A 332 28.82 -4.69 12.48
N HIS A 333 28.90 -4.03 11.31
CA HIS A 333 29.97 -4.19 10.34
C HIS A 333 30.72 -2.87 10.04
N SER A 334 30.37 -1.75 10.70
CA SER A 334 30.81 -0.41 10.28
C SER A 334 31.36 0.46 11.43
N MET A 335 32.62 0.24 11.81
CA MET A 335 33.36 1.16 12.67
C MET A 335 33.72 2.42 11.87
N GLY A 336 33.25 3.62 12.28
CA GLY A 336 33.72 4.90 11.70
C GLY A 336 32.65 5.87 11.17
N TYR A 337 31.35 5.61 11.33
CA TYR A 337 30.28 6.52 10.90
C TYR A 337 29.56 7.17 12.10
N PRO A 338 29.82 8.46 12.43
CA PRO A 338 29.27 9.10 13.63
C PRO A 338 27.74 9.13 13.67
N ASN A 339 27.10 9.41 12.52
CA ASN A 339 25.64 9.43 12.43
C ASN A 339 25.01 8.05 12.63
N LEU A 340 25.66 7.00 12.11
CA LEU A 340 25.23 5.61 12.32
C LEU A 340 25.34 5.22 13.80
N GLN A 341 26.49 5.51 14.41
CA GLN A 341 26.73 5.26 15.83
C GLN A 341 25.72 6.00 16.71
N ARG A 342 25.44 7.27 16.40
CA ARG A 342 24.48 8.10 17.14
C ARG A 342 23.05 7.62 16.99
N ALA A 343 22.63 7.20 15.79
CA ALA A 343 21.33 6.58 15.58
C ALA A 343 21.15 5.33 16.44
N VAL A 344 22.18 4.46 16.48
CA VAL A 344 22.16 3.23 17.29
C VAL A 344 22.20 3.54 18.78
N SER A 345 22.96 4.54 19.24
CA SER A 345 23.03 4.91 20.66
C SER A 345 21.76 5.59 21.18
N MET A 346 21.00 6.25 20.30
CA MET A 346 19.75 6.93 20.64
C MET A 346 18.54 5.97 20.65
N ARG A 347 18.74 4.68 20.35
CA ARG A 347 17.68 3.66 20.39
C ARG A 347 16.97 3.65 21.74
N GLY A 348 15.64 3.57 21.73
CA GLY A 348 14.84 3.50 22.95
C GLY A 348 14.82 4.79 23.79
N ARG A 349 15.56 5.85 23.42
CA ARG A 349 15.37 7.18 24.00
C ARG A 349 14.13 7.81 23.38
N GLN A 350 12.99 7.54 24.00
CA GLN A 350 11.75 8.21 23.66
C GLN A 350 11.77 9.62 24.26
N LEU A 351 11.48 10.64 23.46
CA LEU A 351 11.12 11.95 24.00
C LEU A 351 9.77 11.77 24.74
N SER A 352 9.79 11.61 26.07
CA SER A 352 8.61 11.78 26.94
C SER A 352 8.42 13.28 27.21
N SER A 353 7.24 13.81 27.49
CA SER A 353 5.84 13.58 27.13
C SER A 353 5.23 14.99 27.19
N ASP A 354 3.99 15.20 26.75
CA ASP A 354 3.14 16.13 27.52
C ASP A 354 1.77 15.47 27.77
N GLU A 355 1.24 14.71 26.81
CA GLU A 355 0.04 13.87 26.92
C GLU A 355 0.20 12.70 25.92
N GLU A 356 0.59 11.49 26.38
CA GLU A 356 1.16 10.39 25.56
C GLU A 356 0.40 10.05 24.26
N TRP A 357 -0.92 10.24 24.25
CA TRP A 357 -1.80 9.90 23.14
C TRP A 357 -2.51 11.10 22.51
N SER A 358 -2.33 12.32 23.00
CA SER A 358 -2.99 13.48 22.39
C SER A 358 -2.29 13.90 21.10
N ARG A 359 -3.04 14.53 20.20
CA ARG A 359 -2.48 15.00 18.93
C ARG A 359 -1.43 16.08 19.17
N ALA A 360 -0.25 15.90 18.59
CA ALA A 360 0.82 16.89 18.68
C ALA A 360 0.35 18.25 18.15
N THR A 361 0.58 19.31 18.93
CA THR A 361 0.25 20.70 18.58
C THR A 361 1.13 21.28 17.48
N ARG A 362 2.19 20.57 17.11
CA ARG A 362 3.19 20.96 16.11
C ARG A 362 3.46 19.82 15.14
N SER A 363 3.98 20.12 13.95
CA SER A 363 4.43 19.10 12.99
C SER A 363 5.61 18.32 13.58
N THR A 364 5.43 17.02 13.76
CA THR A 364 6.43 16.06 14.26
C THR A 364 6.01 14.65 13.85
N LEU A 365 6.90 13.67 14.00
CA LEU A 365 6.52 12.27 13.82
C LEU A 365 5.60 11.84 14.96
N GLN A 366 4.36 11.54 14.62
CA GLN A 366 3.39 10.88 15.47
C GLN A 366 2.50 10.03 14.57
N ASP A 367 2.54 8.71 14.78
CA ASP A 367 1.74 7.76 14.00
C ASP A 367 0.47 7.34 14.73
N ILE A 368 0.33 7.55 16.04
CA ILE A 368 -0.88 7.25 16.82
C ILE A 368 -1.29 8.47 17.65
N TRP A 369 -2.58 8.82 17.63
CA TRP A 369 -3.18 9.79 18.55
C TRP A 369 -4.67 9.51 18.77
N ILE A 370 -5.21 10.08 19.84
CA ILE A 370 -6.61 9.94 20.27
C ILE A 370 -7.19 11.33 20.47
N ASP A 371 -8.29 11.60 19.76
CA ASP A 371 -9.09 12.80 19.95
C ASP A 371 -10.39 12.42 20.66
N PHE A 372 -10.66 13.03 21.83
CA PHE A 372 -11.92 12.86 22.54
C PHE A 372 -12.87 14.01 22.17
N GLU A 373 -14.07 13.68 21.68
CA GLU A 373 -15.10 14.68 21.38
C GLU A 373 -16.42 14.36 22.10
N PRO A 374 -17.22 15.36 22.48
CA PRO A 374 -18.55 15.14 23.04
C PRO A 374 -19.44 14.34 22.08
N ALA A 375 -20.18 13.37 22.64
CA ALA A 375 -21.29 12.73 21.97
C ALA A 375 -22.46 13.72 21.77
N SER A 376 -23.39 13.37 20.87
CA SER A 376 -24.52 14.22 20.45
C SER A 376 -25.46 14.64 21.60
N ASP A 377 -25.39 13.95 22.73
CA ASP A 377 -26.34 13.88 23.83
C ASP A 377 -25.78 14.39 25.17
N LYS A 378 -24.84 15.35 25.16
CA LYS A 378 -24.33 16.14 26.31
C LYS A 378 -23.73 15.37 27.52
N GLU A 379 -23.88 14.05 27.62
CA GLU A 379 -23.44 13.24 28.78
C GLU A 379 -22.43 12.13 28.43
N GLY A 380 -21.97 12.03 27.17
CA GLY A 380 -20.99 11.03 26.74
C GLY A 380 -19.86 11.59 25.88
N THR A 381 -18.80 10.79 25.71
CA THR A 381 -17.62 11.10 24.89
C THR A 381 -17.38 10.02 23.84
N VAL A 382 -16.92 10.42 22.66
CA VAL A 382 -16.42 9.52 21.60
C VAL A 382 -14.90 9.67 21.51
N ALA A 383 -14.19 8.54 21.52
CA ALA A 383 -12.73 8.50 21.34
C ALA A 383 -12.38 8.15 19.88
N TYR A 384 -11.82 9.09 19.14
CA TYR A 384 -11.35 8.88 17.76
C TYR A 384 -9.87 8.50 17.78
N VAL A 385 -9.55 7.26 17.39
CA VAL A 385 -8.19 6.69 17.41
C VAL A 385 -7.61 6.69 16.02
N PHE A 386 -6.61 7.51 15.80
CA PHE A 386 -5.89 7.58 14.53
C PHE A 386 -4.61 6.76 14.61
N PHE A 387 -4.30 6.05 13.52
CA PHE A 387 -3.07 5.27 13.39
C PHE A 387 -2.57 5.28 11.94
N ASP A 388 -1.63 6.17 11.61
CA ASP A 388 -1.07 6.34 10.27
C ASP A 388 0.25 5.56 10.11
N PHE A 389 0.14 4.24 10.21
CA PHE A 389 1.28 3.37 9.97
C PHE A 389 1.70 3.41 8.50
N TYR A 390 3.01 3.47 8.28
CA TYR A 390 3.59 3.60 6.94
C TYR A 390 3.12 2.45 6.01
N ASN A 391 2.52 2.80 4.87
CA ASN A 391 1.85 1.87 3.94
C ASN A 391 0.75 1.01 4.57
N GLY A 392 0.19 1.38 5.71
CA GLY A 392 -0.82 0.60 6.44
C GLY A 392 -0.33 -0.73 6.99
N ALA A 393 0.98 -1.03 6.90
CA ALA A 393 1.57 -2.26 7.39
C ALA A 393 1.80 -2.16 8.90
N MET A 394 1.32 -3.14 9.67
CA MET A 394 1.32 -3.10 11.13
C MET A 394 2.37 -4.06 11.69
N SER A 395 3.52 -3.55 12.11
CA SER A 395 4.55 -4.40 12.74
C SER A 395 4.10 -4.83 14.14
N THR A 396 4.71 -5.90 14.67
CA THR A 396 4.46 -6.36 16.05
C THR A 396 4.54 -5.22 17.07
N LYS A 397 5.53 -4.33 16.95
CA LYS A 397 5.69 -3.17 17.84
C LYS A 397 4.56 -2.14 17.67
N GLN A 398 4.16 -1.85 16.44
CA GLN A 398 3.05 -0.93 16.15
C GLN A 398 1.72 -1.46 16.65
N CYS A 399 1.44 -2.76 16.47
CA CYS A 399 0.25 -3.41 17.02
C CYS A 399 0.20 -3.28 18.54
N ARG A 400 1.30 -3.59 19.23
CA ARG A 400 1.39 -3.45 20.70
C ARG A 400 1.24 -1.98 21.16
N ARG A 401 1.75 -1.01 20.41
CA ARG A 401 1.54 0.42 20.69
C ARG A 401 0.07 0.82 20.52
N LEU A 402 -0.58 0.39 19.45
CA LEU A 402 -2.00 0.62 19.24
C LEU A 402 -2.84 -0.05 20.35
N LEU A 403 -2.48 -1.26 20.78
CA LEU A 403 -3.16 -1.94 21.87
C LEU A 403 -3.04 -1.14 23.18
N ARG A 404 -1.86 -0.58 23.48
CA ARG A 404 -1.69 0.32 24.63
C ARG A 404 -2.57 1.58 24.52
N ALA A 405 -2.76 2.12 23.32
CA ALA A 405 -3.67 3.24 23.10
C ALA A 405 -5.14 2.85 23.38
N LEU A 406 -5.57 1.66 22.94
CA LEU A 406 -6.91 1.13 23.22
C LEU A 406 -7.11 0.84 24.72
N GLN A 407 -6.10 0.25 25.37
CA GLN A 407 -6.09 0.03 26.82
C GLN A 407 -6.15 1.34 27.61
N TYR A 408 -5.45 2.39 27.15
CA TYR A 408 -5.55 3.71 27.73
C TYR A 408 -7.00 4.23 27.71
N ILE A 409 -7.71 4.09 26.58
CA ILE A 409 -9.13 4.48 26.47
C ILE A 409 -9.98 3.70 27.48
N LEU A 410 -9.79 2.38 27.58
CA LEU A 410 -10.51 1.54 28.55
C LEU A 410 -10.26 1.97 30.00
N ASN A 411 -9.04 2.41 30.32
CA ASN A 411 -8.66 2.86 31.65
C ASN A 411 -9.31 4.21 32.03
N VAL A 412 -9.44 5.12 31.07
CA VAL A 412 -10.06 6.45 31.30
C VAL A 412 -11.55 6.49 30.93
N ALA A 413 -12.13 5.36 30.53
CA ALA A 413 -13.47 5.31 29.94
C ALA A 413 -14.56 5.82 30.89
N GLU A 414 -14.50 5.40 32.16
CA GLU A 414 -15.47 5.82 33.19
C GLU A 414 -15.32 7.30 33.52
N GLU A 415 -14.08 7.76 33.75
CA GLU A 415 -13.76 9.16 34.04
C GLU A 415 -14.21 10.11 32.92
N LYS A 416 -13.98 9.72 31.66
CA LYS A 416 -14.32 10.53 30.48
C LYS A 416 -15.73 10.26 29.93
N GLY A 417 -16.50 9.35 30.52
CA GLY A 417 -17.81 8.95 30.00
C GLY A 417 -17.75 8.42 28.55
N VAL A 418 -16.75 7.62 28.21
CA VAL A 418 -16.56 7.11 26.83
C VAL A 418 -17.71 6.15 26.48
N ARG A 419 -18.44 6.46 25.41
CA ARG A 419 -19.57 5.66 24.89
C ARG A 419 -19.23 4.93 23.59
N ALA A 420 -18.29 5.47 22.82
CA ALA A 420 -17.82 4.86 21.60
C ALA A 420 -16.34 5.11 21.34
N VAL A 421 -15.69 4.17 20.67
CA VAL A 421 -14.35 4.28 20.11
C VAL A 421 -14.44 4.14 18.59
N VAL A 422 -13.79 5.05 17.87
CA VAL A 422 -13.76 5.07 16.41
C VAL A 422 -12.33 4.86 15.93
N LEU A 423 -12.06 3.75 15.26
CA LEU A 423 -10.79 3.46 14.61
C LEU A 423 -10.74 4.22 13.28
N MET A 424 -9.89 5.25 13.21
CA MET A 424 -9.83 6.19 12.08
C MET A 424 -8.77 5.83 11.02
N GLY A 425 -7.85 4.91 11.36
CA GLY A 425 -6.68 4.59 10.54
C GLY A 425 -5.86 5.84 10.18
N GLY A 426 -5.24 5.81 9.00
CA GLY A 426 -4.52 6.93 8.41
C GLY A 426 -4.63 6.95 6.89
N SER A 427 -3.51 7.11 6.20
CA SER A 427 -3.42 7.09 4.73
C SER A 427 -3.86 5.75 4.11
N TYR A 428 -3.76 4.68 4.89
CA TYR A 428 -4.52 3.45 4.75
C TYR A 428 -5.31 3.26 6.05
N PHE A 429 -6.40 2.49 6.00
CA PHE A 429 -6.94 1.99 7.26
C PHE A 429 -5.96 0.96 7.85
N SER A 430 -5.71 -0.14 7.15
CA SER A 430 -4.66 -1.12 7.47
C SER A 430 -4.51 -2.14 6.35
N ASN A 431 -3.30 -2.65 6.15
CA ASN A 431 -2.98 -3.76 5.25
C ASN A 431 -2.59 -5.05 6.02
N GLY A 432 -2.79 -5.09 7.33
CA GLY A 432 -2.44 -6.23 8.19
C GLY A 432 -0.95 -6.29 8.54
N ILE A 433 -0.42 -7.51 8.67
CA ILE A 433 0.96 -7.78 9.13
C ILE A 433 2.04 -7.06 8.30
N HIS A 434 3.16 -6.72 8.94
CA HIS A 434 4.23 -5.96 8.30
C HIS A 434 5.26 -6.84 7.59
N LEU A 435 4.93 -7.29 6.38
CA LEU A 435 5.74 -8.24 5.60
C LEU A 435 7.21 -7.84 5.44
N ASN A 436 7.55 -6.55 5.34
CA ASN A 436 8.96 -6.13 5.26
C ASN A 436 9.74 -6.31 6.57
N VAL A 437 9.10 -6.12 7.74
CA VAL A 437 9.72 -6.33 9.05
C VAL A 437 9.89 -7.83 9.27
N ILE A 438 8.85 -8.60 8.93
CA ILE A 438 8.90 -10.07 8.93
C ILE A 438 10.05 -10.59 8.05
N GLU A 439 10.15 -10.14 6.81
CA GLU A 439 11.16 -10.60 5.86
C GLU A 439 12.60 -10.18 6.22
N SER A 440 12.75 -9.13 7.04
CA SER A 440 14.07 -8.69 7.54
C SER A 440 14.44 -9.31 8.90
N ALA A 441 13.49 -9.95 9.59
CA ALA A 441 13.76 -10.60 10.85
C ALA A 441 14.70 -11.80 10.69
N ALA A 442 15.46 -12.11 11.74
CA ALA A 442 16.34 -13.28 11.76
C ALA A 442 15.59 -14.60 11.58
N ASP A 443 14.37 -14.69 12.12
CA ASP A 443 13.42 -15.76 11.86
C ASP A 443 12.08 -15.16 11.37
N PRO A 444 11.87 -15.13 10.04
CA PRO A 444 10.62 -14.61 9.48
C PRO A 444 9.38 -15.42 9.85
N ALA A 445 9.48 -16.71 10.17
CA ALA A 445 8.32 -17.50 10.57
C ALA A 445 7.90 -17.09 11.99
N LEU A 446 8.87 -16.98 12.91
CA LEU A 446 8.64 -16.51 14.27
C LEU A 446 8.13 -15.06 14.33
N GLU A 447 8.69 -14.14 13.55
CA GLU A 447 8.17 -12.77 13.50
C GLU A 447 6.76 -12.71 12.89
N SER A 448 6.45 -13.57 11.91
CA SER A 448 5.06 -13.68 11.40
C SER A 448 4.09 -14.08 12.52
N TRP A 449 4.50 -15.03 13.37
CA TRP A 449 3.71 -15.49 14.51
C TRP A 449 3.50 -14.41 15.57
N PHE A 450 4.55 -13.67 15.93
CA PHE A 450 4.41 -12.54 16.86
C PHE A 450 3.53 -11.44 16.28
N ASN A 451 3.66 -11.15 14.99
CA ASN A 451 2.89 -10.09 14.37
C ASN A 451 1.40 -10.45 14.28
N ILE A 452 1.04 -11.67 13.87
CA ILE A 452 -0.38 -12.06 13.78
C ILE A 452 -1.03 -12.08 15.16
N ASN A 453 -0.36 -12.65 16.17
CA ASN A 453 -0.88 -12.63 17.54
C ASN A 453 -1.09 -11.21 18.07
N ALA A 454 -0.20 -10.27 17.73
CA ALA A 454 -0.36 -8.88 18.14
C ALA A 454 -1.53 -8.18 17.44
N ILE A 455 -1.94 -8.61 16.24
CA ILE A 455 -3.17 -8.14 15.60
C ILE A 455 -4.39 -8.81 16.25
N ASP A 456 -4.34 -10.11 16.53
CA ASP A 456 -5.42 -10.82 17.21
C ASP A 456 -5.73 -10.20 18.59
N ASP A 457 -4.71 -9.70 19.30
CA ASP A 457 -4.90 -8.99 20.57
C ASP A 457 -5.68 -7.67 20.39
N LEU A 458 -5.48 -6.95 19.27
CA LEU A 458 -6.27 -5.77 18.93
C LEU A 458 -7.72 -6.15 18.63
N VAL A 459 -7.91 -7.18 17.81
CA VAL A 459 -9.24 -7.66 17.41
C VAL A 459 -10.02 -8.20 18.62
N TYR A 460 -9.35 -8.90 19.53
CA TYR A 460 -9.94 -9.35 20.78
C TYR A 460 -10.44 -8.17 21.62
N SER A 461 -9.64 -7.10 21.75
CA SER A 461 -10.06 -5.90 22.48
C SER A 461 -11.33 -5.26 21.90
N ILE A 462 -11.46 -5.27 20.57
CA ILE A 462 -12.64 -4.76 19.85
C ILE A 462 -13.86 -5.67 20.03
N LEU A 463 -13.68 -6.99 19.96
CA LEU A 463 -14.77 -7.96 20.06
C LEU A 463 -15.27 -8.16 21.50
N HIS A 464 -14.38 -8.02 22.49
CA HIS A 464 -14.63 -8.40 23.87
C HIS A 464 -14.49 -7.23 24.85
N ASP A 465 -13.31 -6.60 24.94
CA ASP A 465 -13.01 -5.68 26.03
C ASP A 465 -13.87 -4.41 25.99
N PHE A 466 -14.01 -3.77 24.82
CA PHE A 466 -14.86 -2.59 24.66
C PHE A 466 -16.36 -2.94 24.87
N PRO A 467 -16.93 -3.96 24.22
CA PRO A 467 -18.30 -4.38 24.47
C PRO A 467 -18.60 -4.77 25.92
N SER A 468 -17.67 -5.43 26.63
CA SER A 468 -17.85 -5.78 28.06
C SER A 468 -17.98 -4.56 28.97
N ARG A 469 -17.53 -3.38 28.50
CA ARG A 469 -17.65 -2.08 29.18
C ARG A 469 -18.80 -1.25 28.62
N GLY A 470 -19.62 -1.81 27.73
CA GLY A 470 -20.71 -1.10 27.06
C GLY A 470 -20.25 -0.04 26.06
N ILE A 471 -18.98 -0.07 25.65
CA ILE A 471 -18.41 0.89 24.70
C ILE A 471 -18.55 0.34 23.28
N LYS A 472 -19.12 1.15 22.40
CA LYS A 472 -19.30 0.77 20.99
C LYS A 472 -18.03 0.96 20.20
N THR A 473 -17.81 0.09 19.23
CA THR A 473 -16.63 0.09 18.36
C THR A 473 -17.03 0.41 16.92
N ILE A 474 -16.39 1.39 16.31
CA ILE A 474 -16.68 1.82 14.94
C ILE A 474 -15.38 1.85 14.15
N ALA A 475 -15.34 1.25 12.97
CA ALA A 475 -14.24 1.45 12.02
C ALA A 475 -14.63 2.53 11.00
N ALA A 476 -13.84 3.59 10.89
CA ALA A 476 -13.97 4.61 9.86
C ALA A 476 -12.86 4.41 8.81
N VAL A 477 -13.15 3.59 7.81
CA VAL A 477 -12.24 3.24 6.73
C VAL A 477 -12.21 4.38 5.71
N ARG A 478 -11.19 5.24 5.81
CA ARG A 478 -11.00 6.42 4.94
C ARG A 478 -9.94 6.21 3.85
N GLY A 479 -9.02 5.28 4.09
CA GLY A 479 -8.06 4.78 3.11
C GLY A 479 -8.26 3.27 2.90
N ASN A 480 -7.66 2.73 1.85
CA ASN A 480 -7.80 1.32 1.50
C ASN A 480 -7.48 0.38 2.68
N ALA A 481 -8.09 -0.80 2.66
CA ALA A 481 -7.86 -1.86 3.62
C ALA A 481 -7.60 -3.19 2.91
N ALA A 482 -6.66 -3.99 3.41
CA ALA A 482 -6.33 -5.30 2.84
C ALA A 482 -6.03 -6.34 3.93
N ALA A 483 -6.29 -7.61 3.62
CA ALA A 483 -6.02 -8.76 4.48
C ALA A 483 -6.49 -8.52 5.93
N GLY A 484 -5.60 -8.66 6.91
CA GLY A 484 -5.87 -8.45 8.33
C GLY A 484 -6.41 -7.07 8.66
N GLY A 485 -6.13 -6.06 7.83
CA GLY A 485 -6.70 -4.72 8.00
C GLY A 485 -8.19 -4.65 7.70
N VAL A 486 -8.71 -5.49 6.78
CA VAL A 486 -10.16 -5.60 6.57
C VAL A 486 -10.79 -6.34 7.74
N ALA A 487 -10.20 -7.44 8.20
CA ALA A 487 -10.68 -8.18 9.36
C ALA A 487 -10.70 -7.34 10.64
N LEU A 488 -9.66 -6.52 10.86
CA LEU A 488 -9.62 -5.54 11.94
C LEU A 488 -10.82 -4.58 11.86
N ALA A 489 -11.11 -4.00 10.69
CA ALA A 489 -12.26 -3.11 10.51
C ALA A 489 -13.58 -3.82 10.84
N THR A 490 -13.78 -5.02 10.30
CA THR A 490 -15.04 -5.77 10.39
C THR A 490 -15.28 -6.38 11.77
N SER A 491 -14.29 -6.38 12.65
CA SER A 491 -14.46 -6.76 14.06
C SER A 491 -15.23 -5.72 14.88
N CYS A 492 -15.25 -4.46 14.44
CA CYS A 492 -16.03 -3.40 15.07
C CYS A 492 -17.55 -3.69 15.01
N ASP A 493 -18.34 -3.00 15.82
CA ASP A 493 -19.80 -3.02 15.74
C ASP A 493 -20.26 -2.49 14.37
N PHE A 494 -19.74 -1.32 13.97
CA PHE A 494 -20.08 -0.67 12.70
C PHE A 494 -18.83 -0.38 11.85
N VAL A 495 -18.96 -0.53 10.54
CA VAL A 495 -17.96 -0.19 9.54
C VAL A 495 -18.49 0.91 8.63
N LEU A 496 -17.88 2.08 8.71
CA LEU A 496 -18.12 3.21 7.83
C LEU A 496 -16.98 3.26 6.81
N ALA A 497 -17.28 3.39 5.53
CA ALA A 497 -16.27 3.47 4.48
C ALA A 497 -16.49 4.68 3.57
N GLY A 498 -15.41 5.36 3.18
CA GLY A 498 -15.48 6.32 2.08
C GLY A 498 -15.81 5.60 0.77
N GLU A 499 -16.61 6.23 -0.10
CA GLU A 499 -17.00 5.66 -1.41
C GLU A 499 -15.80 5.29 -2.29
N ASP A 500 -14.66 5.96 -2.08
CA ASP A 500 -13.45 5.75 -2.84
C ASP A 500 -12.56 4.58 -2.36
N VAL A 501 -12.92 3.96 -1.24
CA VAL A 501 -12.11 2.90 -0.62
C VAL A 501 -12.16 1.61 -1.44
N VAL A 502 -11.00 0.96 -1.53
CA VAL A 502 -10.87 -0.43 -2.00
C VAL A 502 -10.56 -1.35 -0.83
N PHE A 503 -11.35 -2.42 -0.73
CA PHE A 503 -11.13 -3.53 0.18
C PHE A 503 -10.51 -4.73 -0.55
N ASN A 504 -9.50 -5.35 0.04
CA ASN A 504 -8.95 -6.64 -0.41
C ASN A 504 -9.06 -7.67 0.73
N PRO A 505 -10.26 -8.26 0.96
CA PRO A 505 -10.53 -9.17 2.08
C PRO A 505 -10.01 -10.60 1.82
N ALA A 506 -8.71 -10.75 1.52
CA ALA A 506 -8.13 -12.05 1.18
C ALA A 506 -6.69 -12.21 1.66
N TYR A 507 -6.35 -13.45 2.02
CA TYR A 507 -5.03 -13.88 2.50
C TYR A 507 -4.38 -14.91 1.57
N ARG A 508 -5.22 -15.68 0.87
CA ARG A 508 -4.86 -16.87 0.12
C ARG A 508 -3.84 -16.61 -0.98
N ALA A 509 -3.94 -15.48 -1.69
CA ALA A 509 -2.95 -15.08 -2.71
C ALA A 509 -1.55 -14.82 -2.14
N MET A 510 -1.42 -14.53 -0.84
CA MET A 510 -0.14 -14.42 -0.12
C MET A 510 0.30 -15.76 0.49
N GLY A 511 -0.50 -16.82 0.34
CA GLY A 511 -0.26 -18.12 0.94
C GLY A 511 -0.59 -18.20 2.43
N LEU A 512 -1.49 -17.35 2.91
CA LEU A 512 -1.89 -17.33 4.32
C LEU A 512 -3.36 -17.71 4.49
N HIS A 513 -3.68 -18.28 5.65
CA HIS A 513 -5.05 -18.49 6.10
C HIS A 513 -5.69 -17.20 6.64
N GLY A 514 -4.97 -16.43 7.47
CA GLY A 514 -5.49 -15.31 8.28
C GLY A 514 -5.95 -15.78 9.67
N SER A 515 -5.87 -14.93 10.71
CA SER A 515 -6.22 -15.27 12.10
C SER A 515 -6.91 -14.18 12.91
N GLU A 516 -7.28 -13.09 12.23
CA GLU A 516 -7.90 -11.91 12.81
C GLU A 516 -9.41 -12.08 13.06
N PHE A 517 -9.85 -13.27 13.51
CA PHE A 517 -11.25 -13.66 13.72
C PHE A 517 -12.13 -13.49 12.48
N HIS A 518 -11.54 -13.63 11.28
CA HIS A 518 -12.24 -13.46 10.02
C HIS A 518 -13.25 -14.60 9.78
N SER A 519 -12.98 -15.81 10.27
CA SER A 519 -13.91 -16.94 10.19
C SER A 519 -15.19 -16.71 10.99
N LEU A 520 -15.15 -15.87 12.03
CA LEU A 520 -16.33 -15.42 12.76
C LEU A 520 -16.98 -14.23 12.06
N THR A 521 -16.21 -13.14 11.88
CA THR A 521 -16.74 -11.84 11.49
C THR A 521 -17.24 -11.81 10.06
N TYR A 522 -16.54 -12.43 9.10
CA TYR A 522 -16.98 -12.43 7.70
C TYR A 522 -18.22 -13.31 7.51
N ASN A 523 -18.27 -14.46 8.18
CA ASN A 523 -19.43 -15.35 8.12
C ASN A 523 -20.67 -14.68 8.72
N ALA A 524 -20.53 -14.01 9.87
CA ALA A 524 -21.64 -13.33 10.52
C ALA A 524 -22.14 -12.11 9.73
N ARG A 525 -21.22 -11.28 9.20
CA ARG A 525 -21.57 -10.08 8.43
C ARG A 525 -22.11 -10.41 7.03
N CYS A 526 -21.45 -11.33 6.33
CA CYS A 526 -21.74 -11.60 4.91
C CYS A 526 -22.73 -12.76 4.67
N ARG A 527 -23.54 -13.12 5.67
CA ARG A 527 -24.56 -14.18 5.56
C ARG A 527 -23.95 -15.55 5.18
N GLY A 528 -22.87 -15.93 5.86
CA GLY A 528 -22.21 -17.22 5.72
C GLY A 528 -21.41 -17.34 4.42
N GLU A 529 -22.03 -17.91 3.37
CA GLU A 529 -21.32 -18.37 2.17
C GLU A 529 -20.57 -17.26 1.43
N ASN A 530 -21.07 -16.02 1.44
CA ASN A 530 -20.34 -14.92 0.81
C ASN A 530 -19.03 -14.60 1.55
N GLY A 531 -18.96 -14.81 2.87
CA GLY A 531 -17.74 -14.61 3.66
C GLY A 531 -16.63 -15.58 3.23
N LYS A 532 -16.98 -16.84 2.97
CA LYS A 532 -16.05 -17.83 2.40
C LYS A 532 -15.67 -17.48 0.96
N ARG A 533 -16.66 -17.06 0.16
CA ARG A 533 -16.45 -16.69 -1.25
C ARG A 533 -15.47 -15.54 -1.41
N ILE A 534 -15.58 -14.45 -0.64
CA ILE A 534 -14.67 -13.30 -0.77
C ILE A 534 -13.21 -13.67 -0.46
N LEU A 535 -12.99 -14.57 0.50
CA LEU A 535 -11.66 -15.09 0.84
C LEU A 535 -11.07 -15.92 -0.31
N ARG A 536 -11.91 -16.65 -1.05
CA ARG A 536 -11.50 -17.49 -2.19
C ARG A 536 -11.35 -16.72 -3.50
N ASP A 537 -12.24 -15.76 -3.77
CA ASP A 537 -12.23 -15.01 -5.03
C ASP A 537 -10.95 -14.16 -5.18
N MET A 538 -10.37 -13.68 -4.06
CA MET A 538 -9.13 -12.88 -4.03
C MET A 538 -9.17 -11.65 -4.96
N MET A 539 -10.37 -11.09 -5.15
CA MET A 539 -10.63 -9.90 -5.96
C MET A 539 -10.84 -8.67 -5.06
N PRO A 540 -10.46 -7.47 -5.53
CA PRO A 540 -10.78 -6.23 -4.82
C PRO A 540 -12.30 -6.01 -4.80
N LEU A 541 -12.79 -5.34 -3.75
CA LEU A 541 -14.16 -4.88 -3.61
C LEU A 541 -14.21 -3.36 -3.49
N SER A 542 -15.17 -2.73 -4.16
CA SER A 542 -15.52 -1.33 -3.89
C SER A 542 -16.24 -1.22 -2.56
N ALA A 543 -16.23 -0.04 -1.95
CA ALA A 543 -17.02 0.22 -0.73
C ALA A 543 -18.51 -0.11 -0.93
N SER A 544 -19.07 0.21 -2.10
CA SER A 544 -20.45 -0.15 -2.47
C SER A 544 -20.66 -1.66 -2.51
N ALA A 545 -19.80 -2.43 -3.19
CA ALA A 545 -19.92 -3.88 -3.26
C ALA A 545 -19.76 -4.53 -1.86
N ALA A 546 -18.84 -4.02 -1.05
CA ALA A 546 -18.66 -4.45 0.33
C ALA A 546 -19.91 -4.16 1.18
N GLY A 547 -20.60 -3.04 0.94
CA GLY A 547 -21.87 -2.71 1.58
C GLY A 547 -23.00 -3.67 1.22
N HIS A 548 -23.16 -3.99 -0.07
CA HIS A 548 -24.16 -4.98 -0.53
C HIS A 548 -23.92 -6.38 0.06
N LEU A 549 -22.67 -6.72 0.34
CA LEU A 549 -22.28 -7.98 0.99
C LEU A 549 -22.44 -7.94 2.51
N GLY A 550 -22.75 -6.80 3.14
CA GLY A 550 -22.83 -6.65 4.60
C GLY A 550 -21.49 -6.47 5.31
N LEU A 551 -20.38 -6.38 4.57
CA LEU A 551 -19.05 -6.15 5.14
C LEU A 551 -18.86 -4.69 5.60
N VAL A 552 -19.59 -3.76 4.98
CA VAL A 552 -19.63 -2.32 5.31
C VAL A 552 -21.05 -1.93 5.64
N ASP A 553 -21.26 -1.20 6.73
CA ASP A 553 -22.59 -0.79 7.19
C ASP A 553 -23.04 0.53 6.53
N HIS A 554 -22.10 1.47 6.31
CA HIS A 554 -22.38 2.74 5.64
C HIS A 554 -21.28 3.15 4.67
N VAL A 555 -21.66 3.47 3.43
CA VAL A 555 -20.77 4.09 2.44
C VAL A 555 -21.02 5.60 2.45
N LEU A 556 -19.97 6.37 2.68
CA LEU A 556 -20.03 7.82 2.88
C LEU A 556 -19.37 8.54 1.70
N PRO A 557 -20.00 9.62 1.18
CA PRO A 557 -19.48 10.35 0.04
C PRO A 557 -18.29 11.25 0.41
N GLY A 558 -17.50 11.60 -0.58
CA GLY A 558 -16.43 12.57 -0.47
C GLY A 558 -15.10 12.00 0.04
N TRP A 559 -14.14 12.90 0.27
CA TRP A 559 -12.76 12.58 0.68
C TRP A 559 -12.19 13.68 1.58
N GLY A 560 -11.06 13.39 2.23
CA GLY A 560 -10.38 14.34 3.11
C GLY A 560 -11.30 14.87 4.21
N ALA A 561 -11.30 16.19 4.42
CA ALA A 561 -12.12 16.84 5.45
C ALA A 561 -13.64 16.61 5.26
N LYS A 562 -14.13 16.52 4.01
CA LYS A 562 -15.55 16.25 3.75
C LYS A 562 -15.96 14.86 4.25
N LEU A 563 -15.13 13.85 3.96
CA LEU A 563 -15.35 12.48 4.44
C LEU A 563 -15.23 12.41 5.97
N GLU A 564 -14.26 13.11 6.56
CA GLU A 564 -14.14 13.14 8.03
C GLU A 564 -15.38 13.76 8.70
N SER A 565 -15.91 14.85 8.15
CA SER A 565 -17.18 15.44 8.61
C SER A 565 -18.36 14.48 8.45
N ALA A 566 -18.44 13.76 7.33
CA ALA A 566 -19.47 12.74 7.10
C ALA A 566 -19.36 11.58 8.10
N VAL A 567 -18.15 11.12 8.39
CA VAL A 567 -17.88 10.10 9.42
C VAL A 567 -18.36 10.60 10.78
N LYS A 568 -17.96 11.80 11.20
CA LYS A 568 -18.37 12.35 12.51
C LYS A 568 -19.88 12.54 12.60
N ALA A 569 -20.54 12.96 11.51
CA ALA A 569 -21.99 13.06 11.46
C ALA A 569 -22.66 11.69 11.61
N GLN A 570 -22.16 10.66 10.91
CA GLN A 570 -22.70 9.30 11.00
C GLN A 570 -22.44 8.67 12.37
N VAL A 571 -21.27 8.89 12.96
CA VAL A 571 -20.95 8.46 14.33
C VAL A 571 -21.93 9.09 15.32
N LYS A 572 -22.18 10.40 15.21
CA LYS A 572 -23.17 11.10 16.07
C LYS A 572 -24.58 10.53 15.94
N ALA A 573 -24.98 10.14 14.73
CA ALA A 573 -26.27 9.49 14.49
C ALA A 573 -26.34 8.09 15.11
N LEU A 574 -25.28 7.29 14.94
CA LEU A 574 -25.16 5.97 15.55
C LEU A 574 -25.12 6.03 17.08
N THR A 575 -24.58 7.10 17.67
CA THR A 575 -24.57 7.28 19.11
C THR A 575 -25.87 7.88 19.66
N SER A 576 -26.57 8.76 18.92
CA SER A 576 -27.80 9.42 19.41
C SER A 576 -29.03 8.50 19.45
N VAL A 577 -29.15 7.56 18.52
CA VAL A 577 -30.27 6.60 18.47
C VAL A 577 -30.33 5.72 19.74
N LEU A 578 -29.26 5.73 20.53
CA LEU A 578 -29.07 4.87 21.69
C LEU A 578 -29.40 5.52 23.03
N ALA A 579 -29.60 6.84 23.05
CA ALA A 579 -30.01 7.58 24.24
C ALA A 579 -31.55 7.70 24.36
N GLY A 580 -32.29 7.37 23.30
CA GLY A 580 -33.74 7.57 23.20
C GLY A 580 -34.63 6.51 23.87
N ASP A 581 -34.07 5.38 24.33
CA ASP A 581 -34.85 4.28 24.90
C ASP A 581 -34.90 4.27 26.44
N ASP A 582 -34.30 5.25 27.12
CA ASP A 582 -34.41 5.45 28.58
C ASP A 582 -35.54 6.43 28.98
N PHE A 583 -36.68 6.40 28.29
CA PHE A 583 -37.86 7.16 28.73
C PHE A 583 -38.61 6.38 29.83
N PHE A 584 -38.39 6.83 31.07
CA PHE A 584 -39.13 6.47 32.28
C PHE A 584 -40.63 6.20 32.06
N ASP A 585 -41.10 4.99 32.33
CA ASP A 585 -42.47 4.76 32.80
C ASP A 585 -42.47 4.78 34.33
N ALA A 586 -42.76 5.95 34.90
CA ALA A 586 -42.89 6.15 36.34
C ALA A 586 -44.26 5.68 36.90
N SER A 587 -44.91 4.71 36.26
CA SER A 587 -46.22 4.22 36.67
C SER A 587 -46.37 2.69 36.65
N SER A 588 -45.41 1.94 37.20
CA SER A 588 -45.71 0.55 37.58
C SER A 588 -45.04 0.15 38.89
N SER A 589 -45.89 -0.40 39.76
CA SER A 589 -45.64 -0.86 41.12
C SER A 589 -44.63 -2.00 41.18
N ALA A 590 -44.08 -2.18 42.38
CA ALA A 590 -43.18 -3.25 42.77
C ALA A 590 -43.69 -4.66 42.38
N ASP A 591 -42.71 -5.54 42.21
CA ASP A 591 -42.74 -6.96 41.81
C ASP A 591 -42.73 -7.27 40.30
N GLU A 592 -41.77 -8.12 39.92
CA GLU A 592 -41.38 -8.56 38.56
C GLU A 592 -40.69 -7.53 37.66
N ARG A 593 -39.38 -7.30 37.89
CA ARG A 593 -38.50 -6.70 36.88
C ARG A 593 -38.17 -7.74 35.79
N PRO A 594 -38.57 -7.57 34.52
CA PRO A 594 -37.84 -8.22 33.43
C PRO A 594 -36.48 -7.53 33.35
N ARG A 595 -35.39 -8.29 33.37
CA ARG A 595 -34.08 -7.77 32.93
C ARG A 595 -34.26 -7.31 31.48
N VAL A 596 -34.33 -6.00 31.26
CA VAL A 596 -34.30 -5.42 29.92
C VAL A 596 -33.05 -5.98 29.23
N SER A 597 -33.27 -6.80 28.21
CA SER A 597 -32.19 -7.57 27.59
C SER A 597 -31.20 -6.63 26.92
N SER A 598 -29.91 -6.90 27.12
CA SER A 598 -28.74 -6.31 26.42
C SER A 598 -28.77 -6.38 24.88
N ALA A 599 -29.86 -6.87 24.28
CA ALA A 599 -30.01 -7.12 22.85
C ALA A 599 -30.13 -5.84 21.98
N HIS A 600 -30.48 -4.69 22.56
CA HIS A 600 -30.59 -3.43 21.81
C HIS A 600 -29.26 -2.68 21.63
N HIS A 601 -28.17 -3.11 22.31
CA HIS A 601 -26.88 -2.42 22.26
C HIS A 601 -25.90 -2.99 21.23
N LEU A 602 -26.09 -4.24 20.80
CA LEU A 602 -25.19 -4.98 19.91
C LEU A 602 -25.51 -4.70 18.43
N ALA A 603 -24.47 -4.58 17.62
CA ALA A 603 -24.63 -4.57 16.15
C ALA A 603 -25.39 -5.82 15.69
N GLU A 604 -26.21 -5.68 14.64
CA GLU A 604 -27.10 -6.74 14.17
C GLU A 604 -26.36 -8.04 13.88
N TRP A 605 -25.18 -7.96 13.26
CA TRP A 605 -24.36 -9.12 12.94
C TRP A 605 -23.86 -9.90 14.17
N LYS A 606 -23.78 -9.26 15.35
CA LYS A 606 -23.37 -9.91 16.60
C LYS A 606 -24.51 -10.66 17.30
N ARG A 607 -25.76 -10.49 16.85
CA ARG A 607 -26.92 -11.09 17.52
C ARG A 607 -26.87 -12.62 17.45
N GLY A 608 -27.00 -13.26 18.60
CA GLY A 608 -26.99 -14.72 18.71
C GLY A 608 -25.60 -15.36 18.58
N LEU A 609 -24.52 -14.56 18.49
CA LEU A 609 -23.16 -15.06 18.54
C LEU A 609 -22.66 -15.19 19.97
N ASP A 610 -21.94 -16.27 20.25
CA ASP A 610 -21.16 -16.39 21.48
C ASP A 610 -19.83 -15.64 21.31
N LEU A 611 -19.75 -14.47 21.93
CA LEU A 611 -18.55 -13.63 21.99
C LEU A 611 -17.88 -13.67 23.38
N SER A 612 -18.15 -14.72 24.16
CA SER A 612 -17.44 -14.94 25.43
C SER A 612 -15.94 -15.11 25.19
N SER A 613 -15.14 -14.83 26.21
CA SER A 613 -13.69 -15.02 26.17
C SER A 613 -13.32 -16.44 25.74
N ASP A 614 -14.03 -17.46 26.26
CA ASP A 614 -13.80 -18.87 25.91
C ASP A 614 -14.09 -19.18 24.44
N ALA A 615 -15.21 -18.67 23.91
CA ALA A 615 -15.56 -18.85 22.51
C ALA A 615 -14.55 -18.19 21.57
N LEU A 616 -14.15 -16.95 21.89
CA LEU A 616 -13.12 -16.24 21.13
C LEU A 616 -11.76 -16.94 21.23
N ALA A 617 -11.38 -17.44 22.41
CA ALA A 617 -10.13 -18.18 22.58
C ALA A 617 -10.09 -19.44 21.70
N ARG A 618 -11.22 -20.17 21.58
CA ARG A 618 -11.33 -21.33 20.69
C ARG A 618 -11.18 -20.94 19.22
N ILE A 619 -11.88 -19.90 18.76
CA ILE A 619 -11.80 -19.43 17.37
C ILE A 619 -10.37 -18.99 17.04
N ARG A 620 -9.75 -18.19 17.92
CA ARG A 620 -8.35 -17.78 17.79
C ARG A 620 -7.41 -18.99 17.70
N ALA A 621 -7.60 -20.00 18.54
CA ALA A 621 -6.78 -21.21 18.51
C ALA A 621 -6.95 -21.99 17.19
N GLU A 622 -8.17 -22.09 16.66
CA GLU A 622 -8.47 -22.74 15.38
C GLU A 622 -7.77 -22.02 14.21
N GLU A 623 -7.91 -20.70 14.12
CA GLU A 623 -7.27 -19.91 13.04
C GLU A 623 -5.73 -19.87 13.18
N LEU A 624 -5.21 -19.73 14.39
CA LEU A 624 -3.77 -19.78 14.65
C LEU A 624 -3.17 -21.16 14.36
N ALA A 625 -3.92 -22.25 14.55
CA ALA A 625 -3.46 -23.58 14.17
C ALA A 625 -3.27 -23.71 12.65
N GLU A 626 -4.12 -23.06 11.85
CA GLU A 626 -3.92 -22.96 10.40
C GLU A 626 -2.72 -22.06 10.05
N MET A 627 -2.57 -20.91 10.71
CA MET A 627 -1.39 -20.05 10.50
C MET A 627 -0.08 -20.75 10.86
N ALA A 628 -0.06 -21.56 11.92
CA ALA A 628 1.13 -22.34 12.30
C ALA A 628 1.56 -23.32 11.19
N LYS A 629 0.60 -23.95 10.49
CA LYS A 629 0.90 -24.79 9.32
C LYS A 629 1.51 -23.96 8.18
N ASP A 630 1.06 -22.73 7.98
CA ASP A 630 1.60 -21.79 6.96
C ASP A 630 2.99 -21.27 7.29
N PHE A 631 3.41 -21.37 8.56
CA PHE A 631 4.71 -20.90 9.02
C PHE A 631 5.75 -22.02 9.16
N TRP A 632 5.36 -23.22 9.59
CA TRP A 632 6.34 -24.24 9.97
C TRP A 632 6.12 -25.64 9.40
N SER A 633 4.94 -25.95 8.86
CA SER A 633 4.71 -27.26 8.24
C SER A 633 5.22 -27.29 6.78
N PRO A 634 5.21 -28.45 6.08
CA PRO A 634 5.43 -28.50 4.65
C PRO A 634 4.58 -27.48 3.85
N ARG A 635 3.38 -27.13 4.33
CA ARG A 635 2.50 -26.11 3.73
C ARG A 635 3.12 -24.71 3.71
N SER A 636 4.13 -24.42 4.52
CA SER A 636 4.81 -23.10 4.55
C SER A 636 5.46 -22.69 3.22
N GLN A 637 5.67 -23.66 2.32
CA GLN A 637 6.05 -23.42 0.92
C GLN A 637 5.07 -22.51 0.17
N ARG A 638 3.83 -22.39 0.65
CA ARG A 638 2.85 -21.49 0.05
C ARG A 638 3.04 -20.03 0.47
N TYR A 639 3.56 -19.76 1.67
CA TYR A 639 3.70 -18.42 2.24
C TYR A 639 5.08 -17.80 2.02
N HIS A 640 6.16 -18.44 2.51
CA HIS A 640 7.46 -17.76 2.59
C HIS A 640 8.02 -17.30 1.24
N PRO A 641 7.95 -18.08 0.15
CA PRO A 641 8.38 -17.61 -1.17
C PRO A 641 7.54 -16.43 -1.67
N ARG A 642 6.22 -16.45 -1.44
CA ARG A 642 5.31 -15.36 -1.85
C ARG A 642 5.58 -14.08 -1.07
N ARG A 643 5.83 -14.17 0.24
CA ARG A 643 6.27 -13.03 1.05
C ARG A 643 7.59 -12.48 0.53
N HIS A 644 8.58 -13.34 0.32
CA HIS A 644 9.87 -12.94 -0.25
C HIS A 644 9.64 -12.17 -1.55
N ASP A 645 8.93 -12.73 -2.52
CA ASP A 645 8.73 -12.10 -3.82
C ASP A 645 7.95 -10.77 -3.72
N PHE A 646 6.95 -10.70 -2.85
CA PHE A 646 6.21 -9.47 -2.58
C PHE A 646 7.09 -8.36 -2.00
N VAL A 647 7.89 -8.67 -0.98
CA VAL A 647 8.74 -7.69 -0.28
C VAL A 647 9.90 -7.27 -1.16
N ARG A 648 10.52 -8.24 -1.84
CA ARG A 648 11.72 -8.09 -2.66
C ARG A 648 11.42 -7.57 -4.07
N LYS A 649 10.12 -7.41 -4.40
CA LYS A 649 9.63 -6.91 -5.68
C LYS A 649 10.13 -7.75 -6.85
N THR A 650 10.07 -9.07 -6.69
CA THR A 650 10.36 -10.00 -7.78
C THR A 650 9.32 -9.81 -8.88
N LYS A 651 9.77 -9.71 -10.15
CA LYS A 651 8.87 -9.58 -11.30
C LYS A 651 7.88 -10.74 -11.35
N ALA A 652 6.64 -10.43 -11.71
CA ALA A 652 5.60 -11.42 -11.94
C ALA A 652 6.01 -12.32 -13.12
N ALA A 653 5.87 -13.64 -12.97
CA ALA A 653 6.15 -14.59 -14.06
C ALA A 653 4.98 -14.74 -15.04
N ALA A 654 3.76 -14.46 -14.59
CA ALA A 654 2.54 -14.52 -15.38
C ALA A 654 1.46 -13.64 -14.75
N THR A 655 0.44 -13.28 -15.54
CA THR A 655 -0.79 -12.70 -15.01
C THR A 655 -1.60 -13.79 -14.28
N PRO A 656 -2.01 -13.59 -13.01
CA PRO A 656 -2.95 -14.49 -12.36
C PRO A 656 -4.24 -14.64 -13.17
N ARG A 657 -4.74 -15.87 -13.31
CA ARG A 657 -5.90 -16.24 -14.12
C ARG A 657 -7.19 -15.63 -13.61
N ARG A 658 -7.30 -15.34 -12.31
CA ARG A 658 -8.41 -14.54 -11.77
C ARG A 658 -8.51 -13.13 -12.38
N PHE A 659 -7.40 -12.59 -12.88
CA PHE A 659 -7.36 -11.31 -13.60
C PHE A 659 -7.35 -11.51 -15.14
N ALA A 660 -6.61 -12.49 -15.64
CA ALA A 660 -6.54 -12.85 -17.06
C ALA A 660 -7.68 -13.78 -17.48
N LEU A 661 -8.90 -13.27 -17.47
CA LEU A 661 -10.12 -14.02 -17.81
C LEU A 661 -10.06 -14.68 -19.19
N HIS A 662 -9.35 -14.06 -20.13
CA HIS A 662 -9.12 -14.57 -21.49
C HIS A 662 -8.20 -15.80 -21.57
N ARG A 663 -7.52 -16.16 -20.48
CA ARG A 663 -6.66 -17.35 -20.39
C ARG A 663 -7.32 -18.50 -19.63
N LYS A 664 -8.52 -18.31 -19.05
CA LYS A 664 -9.19 -19.33 -18.22
C LYS A 664 -9.63 -20.60 -18.98
N SER A 665 -9.79 -20.53 -20.30
CA SER A 665 -10.29 -21.64 -21.14
C SER A 665 -9.36 -22.84 -21.26
N ASP A 666 -8.09 -22.69 -20.89
CA ASP A 666 -7.06 -23.69 -21.20
C ASP A 666 -7.00 -24.86 -20.20
N GLY A 667 -7.96 -24.96 -19.27
CA GLY A 667 -8.03 -25.99 -18.23
C GLY A 667 -6.96 -25.87 -17.13
N LEU A 668 -6.06 -24.89 -17.24
CA LEU A 668 -5.01 -24.60 -16.26
C LEU A 668 -5.58 -23.73 -15.13
N VAL A 669 -5.23 -24.10 -13.89
CA VAL A 669 -5.67 -23.45 -12.64
C VAL A 669 -4.45 -22.89 -11.93
N ASP A 670 -4.56 -21.70 -11.33
CA ASP A 670 -3.47 -21.15 -10.52
C ASP A 670 -3.31 -21.99 -9.24
N GLU A 671 -2.10 -22.05 -8.70
CA GLU A 671 -1.82 -22.91 -7.53
C GLU A 671 -2.73 -22.59 -6.35
N GLU A 672 -3.02 -21.30 -6.12
CA GLU A 672 -3.92 -20.86 -5.06
C GLU A 672 -5.39 -21.20 -5.32
N ASP A 673 -5.82 -21.42 -6.56
CA ASP A 673 -7.23 -21.74 -6.84
C ASP A 673 -7.56 -23.22 -6.55
N ASP A 674 -6.54 -24.08 -6.44
CA ASP A 674 -6.67 -25.52 -6.14
C ASP A 674 -6.95 -25.78 -4.64
N ASP A 675 -7.89 -26.68 -4.32
CA ASP A 675 -8.21 -27.04 -2.93
C ASP A 675 -7.05 -27.72 -2.18
N ARG A 676 -6.15 -28.39 -2.92
CA ARG A 676 -4.95 -29.01 -2.33
C ARG A 676 -3.96 -27.97 -1.79
N PHE A 677 -4.13 -26.70 -2.14
CA PHE A 677 -3.33 -25.59 -1.60
C PHE A 677 -3.46 -25.44 -0.07
N ASP A 678 -4.48 -26.03 0.54
CA ASP A 678 -4.64 -26.08 2.01
C ASP A 678 -4.05 -27.35 2.65
N SER A 679 -3.67 -28.38 1.86
CA SER A 679 -3.18 -29.67 2.37
C SER A 679 -1.70 -29.65 2.71
N VAL A 680 -1.36 -30.07 3.93
CA VAL A 680 0.03 -30.25 4.36
C VAL A 680 0.67 -31.45 3.64
N GLU A 681 -0.09 -32.52 3.46
CA GLU A 681 0.33 -33.78 2.83
C GLU A 681 0.72 -33.54 1.37
N TRP A 682 -0.09 -32.76 0.63
CA TRP A 682 0.21 -32.42 -0.75
C TRP A 682 1.55 -31.69 -0.88
N PHE A 683 1.82 -30.71 -0.01
CA PHE A 683 3.10 -30.02 0.01
C PHE A 683 4.26 -30.91 0.47
N ALA A 684 4.04 -31.84 1.39
CA ALA A 684 5.05 -32.83 1.78
C ALA A 684 5.45 -33.73 0.61
N MET A 685 4.47 -34.29 -0.11
CA MET A 685 4.69 -35.10 -1.31
C MET A 685 5.41 -34.29 -2.40
N LYS A 686 5.01 -33.03 -2.61
CA LYS A 686 5.63 -32.12 -3.57
C LYS A 686 7.12 -31.89 -3.27
N SER A 687 7.49 -31.74 -2.00
CA SER A 687 8.89 -31.61 -1.58
C SER A 687 9.69 -32.88 -1.81
N SER A 688 9.13 -34.05 -1.45
CA SER A 688 9.79 -35.34 -1.66
C SER A 688 10.03 -35.62 -3.14
N ALA A 689 9.05 -35.34 -4.01
CA ALA A 689 9.18 -35.50 -5.45
C ALA A 689 10.27 -34.58 -6.05
N ALA A 690 10.39 -33.35 -5.55
CA ALA A 690 11.44 -32.42 -5.98
C ALA A 690 12.85 -32.90 -5.57
N GLN A 691 12.98 -33.59 -4.44
CA GLN A 691 14.25 -34.17 -3.97
C GLN A 691 14.64 -35.45 -4.73
N GLN A 692 13.66 -36.20 -5.25
CA GLN A 692 13.88 -37.45 -6.00
C GLN A 692 14.16 -37.24 -7.50
N GLN A 693 14.06 -36.02 -8.04
CA GLN A 693 14.47 -35.76 -9.43
C GLN A 693 16.01 -35.80 -9.55
N PRO A 694 16.59 -36.70 -10.37
CA PRO A 694 18.04 -36.77 -10.53
C PRO A 694 18.57 -35.47 -11.12
N ARG A 695 19.56 -34.86 -10.46
CA ARG A 695 20.28 -33.66 -10.95
C ARG A 695 20.92 -34.00 -12.29
N ARG A 696 20.28 -33.63 -13.40
CA ARG A 696 20.88 -33.74 -14.73
C ARG A 696 21.98 -32.69 -14.88
N GLY A 697 23.23 -33.14 -14.78
CA GLY A 697 24.40 -32.59 -15.47
C GLY A 697 24.96 -31.26 -14.95
N GLY A 698 25.92 -31.35 -14.04
CA GLY A 698 26.88 -30.27 -13.76
C GLY A 698 28.16 -30.92 -13.26
N ASN A 699 29.25 -30.78 -14.02
CA ASN A 699 30.57 -31.33 -13.71
C ASN A 699 31.01 -30.95 -12.29
N GLY A 700 31.70 -31.90 -11.66
CA GLY A 700 32.07 -31.88 -10.25
C GLY A 700 32.73 -30.58 -9.79
N VAL A 701 32.20 -30.06 -8.69
CA VAL A 701 32.93 -29.25 -7.73
C VAL A 701 32.58 -29.83 -6.36
N GLU A 702 33.61 -30.16 -5.61
CA GLU A 702 33.59 -30.86 -4.32
C GLU A 702 32.64 -30.20 -3.30
N ASP A 703 32.07 -31.03 -2.44
CA ASP A 703 31.17 -30.67 -1.34
C ASP A 703 31.78 -29.61 -0.41
N VAL A 704 31.25 -28.39 -0.44
CA VAL A 704 31.43 -27.41 0.63
C VAL A 704 30.37 -27.68 1.70
N ALA A 705 30.80 -28.31 2.79
CA ALA A 705 29.99 -28.55 3.97
C ALA A 705 29.43 -27.24 4.55
N MET A 706 28.17 -27.31 5.03
CA MET A 706 27.49 -26.28 5.80
C MET A 706 28.35 -25.83 7.01
N PRO A 707 28.49 -24.52 7.29
CA PRO A 707 29.23 -24.08 8.45
C PRO A 707 28.45 -24.43 9.74
N LYS A 708 29.08 -25.22 10.61
CA LYS A 708 28.63 -25.43 12.00
C LYS A 708 28.78 -24.11 12.79
N ALA A 709 27.83 -23.86 13.68
CA ALA A 709 27.82 -22.72 14.59
C ALA A 709 29.13 -22.62 15.42
N PRO A 710 29.67 -21.41 15.70
CA PRO A 710 30.94 -21.30 16.39
C PRO A 710 30.76 -21.40 17.91
N GLU A 711 31.37 -22.43 18.51
CA GLU A 711 31.73 -22.45 19.92
C GLU A 711 32.93 -21.53 20.17
N LYS A 712 32.82 -20.68 21.20
CA LYS A 712 33.90 -19.80 21.68
C LYS A 712 34.93 -20.61 22.47
N VAL A 713 36.23 -20.56 22.11
CA VAL A 713 37.35 -20.60 23.08
C VAL A 713 38.57 -19.83 22.54
N TYR A 714 39.27 -19.19 23.47
CA TYR A 714 40.39 -18.25 23.40
C TYR A 714 41.73 -18.73 22.77
N ALA A 715 42.37 -17.76 22.09
CA ALA A 715 43.80 -17.38 22.11
C ALA A 715 44.92 -18.26 21.49
N ARG A 716 45.60 -17.73 20.44
CA ARG A 716 46.96 -17.12 20.47
C ARG A 716 47.62 -17.06 19.06
N SER A 717 47.91 -15.84 18.61
CA SER A 717 49.14 -15.33 17.95
C SER A 717 50.02 -16.25 17.07
N ARG A 718 50.23 -15.89 15.78
CA ARG A 718 51.51 -15.36 15.21
C ARG A 718 51.47 -15.13 13.68
N ASN A 719 51.73 -13.88 13.28
CA ASN A 719 52.48 -13.30 12.14
C ASN A 719 52.66 -14.00 10.76
N ALA A 720 52.12 -13.33 9.71
CA ALA A 720 52.78 -12.73 8.51
C ALA A 720 53.50 -13.60 7.43
N PRO A 721 53.82 -13.09 6.20
CA PRO A 721 53.08 -12.21 5.27
C PRO A 721 53.25 -12.54 3.74
N SER A 722 52.58 -11.75 2.87
CA SER A 722 52.91 -11.38 1.46
C SER A 722 52.62 -12.44 0.35
N SER A 723 52.28 -12.15 -0.92
CA SER A 723 52.49 -10.99 -1.81
C SER A 723 51.61 -11.07 -3.10
N SER A 724 51.45 -9.91 -3.79
CA SER A 724 51.26 -9.58 -5.24
C SER A 724 51.09 -10.70 -6.29
N SER A 725 50.47 -10.57 -7.48
CA SER A 725 50.21 -9.52 -8.50
C SER A 725 49.24 -10.15 -9.55
N GLY A 726 48.40 -9.43 -10.31
CA GLY A 726 48.73 -8.76 -11.58
C GLY A 726 47.93 -9.32 -12.80
N THR A 727 47.36 -8.40 -13.61
CA THR A 727 47.07 -8.48 -15.08
C THR A 727 45.99 -9.46 -15.60
N THR A 728 44.80 -8.98 -16.03
CA THR A 728 44.35 -8.55 -17.40
C THR A 728 44.37 -9.64 -18.46
N ASP A 729 43.19 -9.98 -19.02
CA ASP A 729 42.99 -10.03 -20.49
C ASP A 729 41.51 -10.20 -20.92
N GLU A 730 41.27 -9.68 -22.12
CA GLU A 730 40.01 -9.45 -22.83
C GLU A 730 39.41 -10.68 -23.56
N LYS A 731 38.09 -10.57 -23.83
CA LYS A 731 37.32 -11.09 -24.99
C LYS A 731 37.21 -12.61 -25.24
N ASN A 732 35.98 -13.13 -25.20
CA ASN A 732 35.32 -13.60 -26.43
C ASN A 732 33.81 -13.84 -26.24
N TRP A 733 33.05 -13.33 -27.21
CA TRP A 733 31.60 -13.52 -27.39
C TRP A 733 31.38 -14.81 -28.20
N GLY A 734 30.47 -15.66 -27.75
CA GLY A 734 30.13 -16.91 -28.44
C GLY A 734 28.70 -17.31 -28.11
N ASP A 735 27.82 -17.10 -29.08
CA ASP A 735 26.40 -17.41 -29.03
C ASP A 735 26.13 -18.89 -28.77
N LYS A 736 25.24 -19.17 -27.81
CA LYS A 736 24.51 -20.44 -27.74
C LYS A 736 23.05 -20.15 -27.39
N GLU A 737 22.18 -20.50 -28.33
CA GLU A 737 20.73 -20.56 -28.19
C GLU A 737 20.34 -21.38 -26.95
N ALA A 738 19.54 -20.77 -26.07
CA ALA A 738 18.93 -21.44 -24.94
C ALA A 738 17.41 -21.36 -25.04
N VAL A 739 16.80 -22.50 -25.37
CA VAL A 739 15.36 -22.75 -25.26
C VAL A 739 14.95 -22.66 -23.79
N PRO A 740 14.01 -21.79 -23.37
CA PRO A 740 13.59 -21.74 -21.97
C PRO A 740 12.60 -22.87 -21.67
N LYS A 741 12.99 -23.76 -20.75
CA LYS A 741 12.04 -24.63 -20.05
C LYS A 741 11.27 -23.80 -19.03
N ALA A 742 9.98 -23.59 -19.28
CA ALA A 742 9.07 -22.95 -18.35
C ALA A 742 8.97 -23.74 -17.04
N LYS A 743 9.44 -23.16 -15.93
CA LYS A 743 8.97 -23.48 -14.58
C LYS A 743 7.87 -22.48 -14.25
N THR A 744 6.63 -22.93 -14.27
CA THR A 744 5.45 -22.17 -13.84
C THR A 744 5.53 -21.91 -12.34
N ARG A 745 5.95 -20.71 -11.95
CA ARG A 745 5.77 -20.16 -10.61
C ARG A 745 5.22 -18.75 -10.76
N GLY A 746 3.90 -18.60 -10.71
CA GLY A 746 3.23 -17.31 -10.79
C GLY A 746 3.51 -16.49 -9.53
N THR A 747 4.17 -15.36 -9.70
CA THR A 747 4.37 -14.32 -8.67
C THR A 747 3.42 -13.16 -8.95
N ILE A 748 2.71 -12.69 -7.92
CA ILE A 748 1.41 -12.00 -8.09
C ILE A 748 1.51 -10.46 -7.93
N PHE A 749 2.62 -9.93 -7.42
CA PHE A 749 2.73 -8.52 -7.08
C PHE A 749 4.08 -7.95 -7.48
N CYS A 750 4.13 -7.15 -8.55
CA CYS A 750 5.32 -6.37 -8.84
C CYS A 750 4.95 -4.99 -9.39
N CYS A 751 5.16 -3.94 -8.59
CA CYS A 751 5.15 -2.56 -9.09
C CYS A 751 6.61 -2.07 -9.19
N TYR A 752 6.94 -1.43 -10.33
CA TYR A 752 7.97 -0.39 -10.54
C TYR A 752 9.24 -0.73 -11.35
N TYR A 753 9.77 0.36 -11.93
CA TYR A 753 10.85 0.54 -12.91
C TYR A 753 12.19 -0.11 -12.53
N ASP A 754 12.73 -0.92 -13.44
CA ASP A 754 14.17 -1.03 -13.60
C ASP A 754 14.58 -0.06 -14.71
N ALA A 755 15.47 0.87 -14.38
CA ALA A 755 16.36 1.45 -15.37
C ALA A 755 17.62 0.61 -15.31
N ASP A 756 17.94 -0.08 -16.41
CA ASP A 756 19.34 -0.43 -16.67
C ASP A 756 20.18 0.86 -16.76
#